data_AF-A0A945S7J4-F1
#
_entry.id   AF-A0A945S7J4-F1
#
_cell.length_a   1.000
_cell.length_b   1.000
_cell.length_c   1.000
_cell.angle_alpha   90.00
_cell.angle_beta   90.00
_cell.angle_gamma   90.00
#
_symmetry.space_group_name_H-M   'P 1'
#
loop_
_entity.id
_entity.type
_entity.pdbx_description
1 polymer ?
#
loop_
_entity_poly.entity_id
_entity_poly.type
_entity_poly.pdbx_seq_one_letter_code
_entity_poly.pdbx_strand_id
1 'polypeptide(L)'
;MQLKNVTLEISLKPFRDPSEPAVRAVCRHLFEQWQPLCLHADVISVLLWAADGSEILEYQGDLDAQFEWASTIGVANPRREPPPPEDPNSKSIHNHPYLYMDAPPTFTYGWLRTLVSALKETGREITGKPIKVGETFDPGPEFAKSSFKYERHPELCLGKTMGPGSMVCCYARLHADPDSYAGFPDGIEEGTPFGAFLGRQCQTFFADMGFDYLWLSNGFGFGLETWGLRGAVFDGETFSFERCPEVRDANLEFWKSFRAECPDLPLETRGTNLSTGMDLSSDGVPLREIYTGGFGLEPPPNSPWAALNSDFGLELVGWMSHIAEIPGETFPFRFYTHDPWFLNSPWLDRYEREPHDIYLPLSVCRLDAEGKPRTPTSFLFLTADDSYGKMPDQVPNEVIPHLLTARRDEPDQPGPLVWVYPFDEYHNWTFEEPTRIEEVFFGDWFMRGAMNNGLPLNTVISTRNFVSARAAATDTFAESIVVTPVPEAGGAWEEALLEHVASGGKALLYGPIAQAGPELLDALNLSCAPALADALELSLELEPDLFASVPMAQDLLHPELLSAGGMHAVIANDDDDTRILATASRGAQSRVAALCRSRPGWQGGTVVWVRGTVACNPEQTSGHLLIPFNPTVHFAGEVLMRYALQSFGLHITVEKDSAAQGSPVLTVARHANGFFLSGFTRDTTTALRLRFPQGAPLLVGLETRLTGGQSRYAMPRAWHRECRVFVEQETEGVLACHTVRSGMVGVERRLGVSGLDSATIRFYPEPGTEARVTMIRNGHHPFLSGEAVNTVIRNDGYGHYMQADSVTGDVMISW
;
A
#
# COMPACT_ATOMS: atom_id res chain seq x y z
N MET A 1 11.06 16.21 12.82
CA MET A 1 9.81 15.66 12.29
C MET A 1 9.07 16.79 11.57
N GLN A 2 9.34 16.99 10.29
CA GLN A 2 8.75 18.06 9.47
C GLN A 2 8.19 17.41 8.19
N LEU A 3 6.87 17.50 7.99
CA LEU A 3 6.18 17.14 6.75
C LEU A 3 6.31 18.30 5.75
N LYS A 4 6.36 18.00 4.46
CA LYS A 4 6.31 19.04 3.42
C LYS A 4 4.90 19.62 3.29
N ASN A 5 3.87 18.77 3.40
CA ASN A 5 2.47 19.18 3.26
C ASN A 5 1.53 18.38 4.18
N VAL A 6 0.46 19.03 4.63
CA VAL A 6 -0.74 18.37 5.17
C VAL A 6 -1.93 18.88 4.36
N THR A 7 -2.67 17.97 3.73
CA THR A 7 -3.85 18.28 2.94
C THR A 7 -5.12 17.90 3.70
N LEU A 8 -5.94 18.90 4.00
CA LEU A 8 -7.25 18.72 4.61
C LEU A 8 -8.30 18.76 3.49
N GLU A 9 -8.97 17.63 3.23
CA GLU A 9 -10.04 17.61 2.24
C GLU A 9 -11.38 17.99 2.90
N ILE A 10 -12.23 18.76 2.22
CA ILE A 10 -13.53 19.20 2.76
C ILE A 10 -14.55 19.42 1.63
N SER A 11 -15.81 19.06 1.86
CA SER A 11 -16.91 19.36 0.94
C SER A 11 -17.51 20.75 1.18
N LEU A 12 -18.51 21.15 0.38
CA LEU A 12 -19.27 22.38 0.65
C LEU A 12 -20.38 22.22 1.70
N LYS A 13 -20.67 21.00 2.15
CA LYS A 13 -21.76 20.70 3.09
C LYS A 13 -21.67 21.44 4.44
N PRO A 14 -20.48 21.70 5.01
CA PRO A 14 -20.35 22.49 6.24
C PRO A 14 -20.84 23.94 6.10
N PHE A 15 -20.84 24.51 4.89
CA PHE A 15 -21.17 25.91 4.61
C PHE A 15 -22.68 26.14 4.44
N ARG A 16 -23.45 25.77 5.46
CA ARG A 16 -24.93 25.84 5.46
C ARG A 16 -25.48 27.26 5.34
N ASP A 17 -24.73 28.26 5.81
CA ASP A 17 -25.01 29.68 5.66
C ASP A 17 -23.90 30.29 4.77
N PRO A 18 -24.22 30.80 3.56
CA PRO A 18 -23.23 31.34 2.64
C PRO A 18 -22.68 32.72 3.06
N SER A 19 -23.14 33.30 4.18
CA SER A 19 -22.65 34.60 4.65
C SER A 19 -21.18 34.55 5.06
N GLU A 20 -20.44 35.64 4.80
CA GLU A 20 -19.00 35.73 5.10
C GLU A 20 -18.66 35.36 6.56
N PRO A 21 -19.40 35.83 7.60
CA PRO A 21 -19.10 35.45 8.98
C PRO A 21 -19.22 33.94 9.23
N ALA A 22 -20.23 33.28 8.65
CA ALA A 22 -20.43 31.84 8.80
C ALA A 22 -19.35 31.05 8.06
N VAL A 23 -19.00 31.46 6.83
CA VAL A 23 -17.90 30.88 6.06
C VAL A 23 -16.58 30.95 6.83
N ARG A 24 -16.24 32.11 7.39
CA ARG A 24 -15.01 32.29 8.19
C ARG A 24 -15.03 31.45 9.47
N ALA A 25 -16.19 31.22 10.09
CA ALA A 25 -16.30 30.35 11.25
C ALA A 25 -16.00 28.88 10.90
N VAL A 26 -16.52 28.37 9.77
CA VAL A 26 -16.22 27.03 9.26
C VAL A 26 -14.73 26.90 8.94
N CYS A 27 -14.15 27.87 8.21
CA CYS A 27 -12.71 27.89 7.89
C CYS A 27 -11.86 27.86 9.17
N ARG A 28 -12.23 28.64 10.19
CA ARG A 28 -11.52 28.68 11.47
C ARG A 28 -11.54 27.34 12.17
N HIS A 29 -12.72 26.71 12.26
CA HIS A 29 -12.89 25.41 12.87
C HIS A 29 -12.04 24.33 12.18
N LEU A 30 -12.00 24.33 10.84
CA LEU A 30 -11.19 23.41 10.05
C LEU A 30 -9.70 23.44 10.45
N PHE A 31 -9.11 24.63 10.56
CA PHE A 31 -7.68 24.74 10.89
C PHE A 31 -7.40 24.55 12.38
N GLU A 32 -8.32 24.93 13.27
CA GLU A 32 -8.17 24.75 14.72
C GLU A 32 -8.19 23.26 15.10
N GLN A 33 -9.13 22.47 14.57
CA GLN A 33 -9.26 21.04 14.91
C GLN A 33 -8.05 20.20 14.46
N TRP A 34 -7.37 20.59 13.37
CA TRP A 34 -6.20 19.90 12.82
C TRP A 34 -4.87 20.55 13.21
N GLN A 35 -4.89 21.64 13.96
CA GLN A 35 -3.70 22.42 14.31
C GLN A 35 -2.56 21.56 14.88
N PRO A 36 -2.79 20.59 15.81
CA PRO A 36 -1.70 19.80 16.38
C PRO A 36 -0.86 19.05 15.34
N LEU A 37 -1.48 18.57 14.25
CA LEU A 37 -0.76 17.95 13.14
C LEU A 37 -0.14 18.99 12.22
N CYS A 38 -0.92 20.02 11.86
CA CYS A 38 -0.49 21.10 10.98
C CYS A 38 0.76 21.83 11.48
N LEU A 39 1.03 21.86 12.79
CA LEU A 39 2.28 22.38 13.38
C LEU A 39 3.54 21.72 12.81
N HIS A 40 3.44 20.47 12.34
CA HIS A 40 4.55 19.69 11.81
C HIS A 40 4.74 19.81 10.29
N ALA A 41 3.95 20.61 9.57
CA ALA A 41 4.04 20.75 8.10
C ALA A 41 4.69 22.06 7.63
N ASP A 42 5.33 22.11 6.47
CA ASP A 42 5.82 23.37 5.87
C ASP A 42 4.68 24.17 5.21
N VAL A 43 3.79 23.46 4.52
CA VAL A 43 2.59 23.99 3.84
C VAL A 43 1.36 23.24 4.32
N ILE A 44 0.21 23.90 4.29
CA ILE A 44 -1.08 23.25 4.51
C ILE A 44 -1.91 23.47 3.25
N SER A 45 -2.45 22.39 2.71
CA SER A 45 -3.32 22.42 1.55
C SER A 45 -4.76 22.12 1.96
N VAL A 46 -5.73 22.73 1.29
CA VAL A 46 -7.14 22.39 1.41
C VAL A 46 -7.61 21.90 0.07
N LEU A 47 -8.06 20.66 -0.02
CA LEU A 47 -8.71 20.15 -1.23
C LEU A 47 -10.21 20.33 -1.07
N LEU A 48 -10.80 21.19 -1.91
CA LEU A 48 -12.24 21.32 -1.97
C LEU A 48 -12.83 20.19 -2.81
N TRP A 49 -13.92 19.63 -2.30
CA TRP A 49 -14.86 18.79 -3.05
C TRP A 49 -16.11 19.63 -3.32
N ALA A 50 -16.00 20.58 -4.26
CA ALA A 50 -17.14 21.41 -4.64
C ALA A 50 -18.21 20.59 -5.35
N ALA A 51 -17.80 19.84 -6.36
CA ALA A 51 -18.60 18.80 -7.02
C ALA A 51 -17.68 17.61 -7.42
N ASP A 52 -17.80 17.11 -8.65
CA ASP A 52 -16.97 16.07 -9.27
C ASP A 52 -16.20 16.60 -10.49
N GLY A 53 -15.98 17.92 -10.55
CA GLY A 53 -15.47 18.62 -11.72
C GLY A 53 -16.55 19.04 -12.73
N SER A 54 -17.83 18.72 -12.52
CA SER A 54 -18.92 19.25 -13.37
C SER A 54 -19.00 20.77 -13.37
N GLU A 55 -18.69 21.41 -12.25
CA GLU A 55 -18.52 22.86 -12.10
C GLU A 55 -17.36 23.42 -12.94
N ILE A 56 -16.34 22.62 -13.25
CA ILE A 56 -15.26 22.99 -14.17
C ILE A 56 -15.76 22.85 -15.62
N LEU A 57 -16.43 21.74 -15.92
CA LEU A 57 -16.91 21.40 -17.27
C LEU A 57 -17.99 22.38 -17.77
N GLU A 58 -18.87 22.85 -16.89
CA GLU A 58 -19.98 23.75 -17.21
C GLU A 58 -19.61 25.24 -17.10
N TYR A 59 -18.38 25.59 -16.70
CA TYR A 59 -18.02 26.99 -16.46
C TYR A 59 -17.96 27.81 -17.75
N GLN A 60 -18.67 28.95 -17.77
CA GLN A 60 -18.78 29.86 -18.92
C GLN A 60 -18.06 31.21 -18.72
N GLY A 61 -17.34 31.42 -17.62
CA GLY A 61 -16.68 32.71 -17.32
C GLY A 61 -17.55 33.72 -16.54
N ASP A 62 -18.75 33.34 -16.10
CA ASP A 62 -19.67 34.19 -15.34
C ASP A 62 -19.58 33.90 -13.83
N LEU A 63 -19.18 34.90 -13.04
CA LEU A 63 -19.08 34.77 -11.58
C LEU A 63 -20.44 34.84 -10.87
N ASP A 64 -21.47 35.41 -11.50
CA ASP A 64 -22.81 35.50 -10.92
C ASP A 64 -23.63 34.23 -11.18
N ALA A 65 -23.17 33.37 -12.10
CA ALA A 65 -23.82 32.10 -12.41
C ALA A 65 -23.75 31.11 -11.23
N GLN A 66 -24.85 30.37 -11.08
CA GLN A 66 -24.95 29.25 -10.14
C GLN A 66 -24.32 28.00 -10.74
N PHE A 67 -23.80 27.13 -9.89
CA PHE A 67 -23.26 25.82 -10.30
C PHE A 67 -23.89 24.70 -9.48
N GLU A 68 -23.99 23.51 -10.09
CA GLU A 68 -24.38 22.29 -9.37
C GLU A 68 -23.22 21.84 -8.49
N TRP A 69 -23.51 21.53 -7.23
CA TRP A 69 -22.49 21.16 -6.24
C TRP A 69 -22.91 19.88 -5.50
N ALA A 70 -21.97 19.26 -4.77
CA ALA A 70 -22.14 17.98 -4.07
C ALA A 70 -23.09 18.03 -2.85
N SER A 71 -24.35 18.39 -3.08
CA SER A 71 -25.40 18.55 -2.07
C SER A 71 -26.14 17.24 -1.72
N THR A 72 -25.82 16.15 -2.42
CA THR A 72 -26.48 14.86 -2.20
C THR A 72 -25.64 13.89 -1.39
N ILE A 73 -26.32 12.92 -0.79
CA ILE A 73 -25.79 11.72 -0.16
C ILE A 73 -26.18 10.55 -1.07
N GLY A 74 -25.21 9.69 -1.38
CA GLY A 74 -25.37 8.62 -2.35
C GLY A 74 -24.97 9.02 -3.77
N VAL A 75 -25.29 8.16 -4.73
CA VAL A 75 -24.93 8.34 -6.14
C VAL A 75 -25.84 9.38 -6.79
N ALA A 76 -25.30 10.54 -7.14
CA ALA A 76 -26.04 11.64 -7.75
C ALA A 76 -26.62 11.28 -9.14
N ASN A 77 -25.92 10.46 -9.92
CA ASN A 77 -26.32 10.04 -11.27
C ASN A 77 -26.44 8.50 -11.39
N PRO A 78 -27.44 7.88 -10.75
CA PRO A 78 -27.55 6.42 -10.71
C PRO A 78 -27.75 5.82 -12.10
N ARG A 79 -27.05 4.71 -12.39
CA ARG A 79 -27.11 4.02 -13.71
C ARG A 79 -27.90 2.71 -13.72
N ARG A 80 -28.38 2.26 -12.57
CA ARG A 80 -29.13 1.01 -12.45
C ARG A 80 -30.63 1.28 -12.61
N GLU A 81 -31.16 0.98 -13.78
CA GLU A 81 -32.61 0.90 -14.04
C GLU A 81 -32.97 -0.44 -14.73
N PRO A 82 -34.04 -1.14 -14.31
CA PRO A 82 -34.94 -0.83 -13.18
C PRO A 82 -34.26 -1.01 -11.81
N PRO A 83 -34.89 -0.52 -10.70
CA PRO A 83 -34.40 -0.77 -9.35
C PRO A 83 -34.18 -2.27 -9.10
N PRO A 84 -33.12 -2.65 -8.38
CA PRO A 84 -32.83 -4.06 -8.18
C PRO A 84 -33.91 -4.72 -7.29
N PRO A 85 -34.18 -6.03 -7.45
CA PRO A 85 -35.24 -6.74 -6.72
C PRO A 85 -35.15 -6.62 -5.19
N GLU A 86 -33.94 -6.51 -4.66
CA GLU A 86 -33.64 -6.32 -3.24
C GLU A 86 -33.88 -4.90 -2.73
N ASP A 87 -33.99 -3.91 -3.62
CA ASP A 87 -34.29 -2.52 -3.31
C ASP A 87 -35.38 -1.95 -4.25
N PRO A 88 -36.61 -2.52 -4.22
CA PRO A 88 -37.65 -2.19 -5.19
C PRO A 88 -38.22 -0.78 -5.03
N ASN A 89 -37.86 -0.07 -3.95
CA ASN A 89 -38.27 1.30 -3.69
C ASN A 89 -37.09 2.29 -3.76
N SER A 90 -35.93 1.86 -4.28
CA SER A 90 -34.70 2.66 -4.37
C SER A 90 -34.36 3.39 -3.06
N LYS A 91 -34.40 2.68 -1.93
CA LYS A 91 -34.04 3.20 -0.61
C LYS A 91 -32.53 3.28 -0.41
N SER A 92 -31.77 2.49 -1.16
CA SER A 92 -30.31 2.48 -1.09
C SER A 92 -29.76 3.78 -1.65
N ILE A 93 -28.80 4.38 -0.95
CA ILE A 93 -28.05 5.55 -1.42
C ILE A 93 -27.23 5.24 -2.69
N HIS A 94 -27.06 3.97 -3.06
CA HIS A 94 -26.44 3.59 -4.33
C HIS A 94 -27.40 3.70 -5.53
N ASN A 95 -28.71 3.70 -5.29
CA ASN A 95 -29.75 3.72 -6.34
C ASN A 95 -30.55 5.04 -6.33
N HIS A 96 -30.47 5.82 -5.26
CA HIS A 96 -31.17 7.08 -5.13
C HIS A 96 -30.37 8.10 -4.32
N PRO A 97 -30.13 9.31 -4.86
CA PRO A 97 -29.50 10.38 -4.11
C PRO A 97 -30.49 11.08 -3.17
N TYR A 98 -30.03 11.42 -1.97
CA TYR A 98 -30.79 12.17 -0.97
C TYR A 98 -30.14 13.52 -0.71
N LEU A 99 -30.91 14.60 -0.59
CA LEU A 99 -30.34 15.86 -0.12
C LEU A 99 -29.78 15.69 1.31
N TYR A 100 -28.59 16.21 1.56
CA TYR A 100 -27.96 16.12 2.88
C TYR A 100 -28.67 16.94 3.96
N MET A 101 -29.46 17.93 3.55
CA MET A 101 -30.30 18.75 4.43
C MET A 101 -31.52 19.29 3.68
N ASP A 102 -32.51 19.77 4.44
CA ASP A 102 -33.64 20.51 3.88
C ASP A 102 -33.15 21.84 3.29
N ALA A 103 -33.54 22.13 2.05
CA ALA A 103 -33.22 23.37 1.33
C ALA A 103 -31.72 23.72 1.37
N PRO A 104 -30.85 22.90 0.74
CA PRO A 104 -29.42 23.18 0.69
C PRO A 104 -29.15 24.55 0.05
N PRO A 105 -28.07 25.25 0.46
CA PRO A 105 -27.72 26.54 -0.11
C PRO A 105 -27.43 26.44 -1.61
N THR A 106 -27.65 27.54 -2.31
CA THR A 106 -27.24 27.71 -3.70
C THR A 106 -25.99 28.58 -3.74
N PHE A 107 -24.98 28.13 -4.47
CA PHE A 107 -23.70 28.83 -4.59
C PHE A 107 -23.51 29.37 -6.01
N THR A 108 -22.77 30.47 -6.11
CA THR A 108 -22.29 31.03 -7.37
C THR A 108 -20.78 30.87 -7.47
N TYR A 109 -20.22 30.95 -8.68
CA TYR A 109 -18.78 30.92 -8.87
C TYR A 109 -18.07 32.08 -8.12
N GLY A 110 -18.69 33.26 -8.04
CA GLY A 110 -18.19 34.39 -7.23
C GLY A 110 -18.14 34.08 -5.73
N TRP A 111 -19.11 33.30 -5.22
CA TRP A 111 -19.06 32.79 -3.86
C TRP A 111 -17.92 31.78 -3.67
N LEU A 112 -17.74 30.85 -4.61
CA LEU A 112 -16.64 29.87 -4.57
C LEU A 112 -15.27 30.56 -4.52
N ARG A 113 -15.05 31.56 -5.39
CA ARG A 113 -13.85 32.43 -5.35
C ARG A 113 -13.63 33.08 -3.98
N THR A 114 -14.71 33.53 -3.34
CA THR A 114 -14.67 34.14 -2.01
C THR A 114 -14.30 33.10 -0.95
N LEU A 115 -14.85 31.89 -1.02
CA LEU A 115 -14.48 30.78 -0.14
C LEU A 115 -12.99 30.42 -0.25
N VAL A 116 -12.48 30.27 -1.47
CA VAL A 116 -11.05 29.99 -1.73
C VAL A 116 -10.17 31.05 -1.06
N SER A 117 -10.53 32.32 -1.19
CA SER A 117 -9.82 33.42 -0.53
C SER A 117 -9.91 33.35 1.00
N ALA A 118 -11.10 33.08 1.54
CA ALA A 118 -11.34 32.97 2.98
C ALA A 118 -10.56 31.82 3.63
N LEU A 119 -10.43 30.67 2.96
CA LEU A 119 -9.60 29.54 3.41
C LEU A 119 -8.13 29.94 3.50
N LYS A 120 -7.60 30.60 2.46
CA LYS A 120 -6.20 31.06 2.43
C LYS A 120 -5.91 32.08 3.52
N GLU A 121 -6.79 33.07 3.71
CA GLU A 121 -6.65 34.09 4.74
C GLU A 121 -6.72 33.49 6.15
N THR A 122 -7.80 32.76 6.44
CA THR A 122 -8.06 32.21 7.78
C THR A 122 -7.01 31.17 8.17
N GLY A 123 -6.60 30.31 7.24
CA GLY A 123 -5.55 29.33 7.49
C GLY A 123 -4.20 29.99 7.78
N ARG A 124 -3.83 31.06 7.06
CA ARG A 124 -2.61 31.83 7.35
C ARG A 124 -2.67 32.48 8.73
N GLU A 125 -3.81 33.04 9.10
CA GLU A 125 -4.02 33.66 10.42
C GLU A 125 -3.84 32.66 11.58
N ILE A 126 -4.37 31.44 11.43
CA ILE A 126 -4.37 30.43 12.52
C ILE A 126 -3.04 29.68 12.60
N THR A 127 -2.47 29.36 11.45
CA THR A 127 -1.32 28.42 11.37
C THR A 127 0.00 29.15 11.20
N GLY A 128 -0.01 30.38 10.70
CA GLY A 128 1.19 31.13 10.32
C GLY A 128 1.92 30.58 9.09
N LYS A 129 1.30 29.65 8.35
CA LYS A 129 1.93 28.91 7.24
C LYS A 129 1.33 29.26 5.89
N PRO A 130 2.05 29.03 4.78
CA PRO A 130 1.47 29.08 3.45
C PRO A 130 0.29 28.12 3.33
N ILE A 131 -0.82 28.62 2.78
CA ILE A 131 -2.03 27.85 2.50
C ILE A 131 -2.22 27.74 1.00
N LYS A 132 -2.40 26.52 0.51
CA LYS A 132 -2.85 26.22 -0.85
C LYS A 132 -4.29 25.72 -0.84
N VAL A 133 -5.06 26.01 -1.88
CA VAL A 133 -6.42 25.49 -2.05
C VAL A 133 -6.53 24.88 -3.44
N GLY A 134 -6.95 23.61 -3.52
CA GLY A 134 -7.17 22.90 -4.77
C GLY A 134 -8.63 22.51 -4.95
N GLU A 135 -8.95 22.06 -6.16
CA GLU A 135 -10.25 21.50 -6.55
C GLU A 135 -10.05 20.13 -7.20
N THR A 136 -11.10 19.33 -7.27
CA THR A 136 -11.03 17.98 -7.83
C THR A 136 -11.64 17.89 -9.23
N PHE A 137 -11.20 16.87 -9.98
CA PHE A 137 -11.97 16.29 -11.07
C PHE A 137 -12.16 14.81 -10.77
N ASP A 138 -13.42 14.35 -10.76
CA ASP A 138 -13.76 12.96 -10.50
C ASP A 138 -14.52 12.34 -11.69
N PRO A 139 -14.13 11.15 -12.17
CA PRO A 139 -14.77 10.49 -13.30
C PRO A 139 -16.12 9.86 -12.96
N GLY A 140 -16.45 9.69 -11.67
CA GLY A 140 -17.58 8.90 -11.21
C GLY A 140 -18.90 9.65 -11.09
N PRO A 141 -20.03 8.92 -11.00
CA PRO A 141 -21.39 9.47 -10.98
C PRO A 141 -21.85 9.96 -9.59
N GLU A 142 -20.95 10.01 -8.61
CA GLU A 142 -21.33 9.97 -7.20
C GLU A 142 -21.71 11.35 -6.65
N PHE A 143 -20.94 12.40 -6.94
CA PHE A 143 -20.93 13.61 -6.11
C PHE A 143 -22.02 14.62 -6.44
N ALA A 144 -22.15 14.98 -7.73
CA ALA A 144 -23.02 16.05 -8.19
C ALA A 144 -23.74 15.63 -9.48
N LYS A 145 -24.91 16.20 -9.75
CA LYS A 145 -25.60 15.93 -11.02
C LYS A 145 -24.81 16.53 -12.18
N SER A 146 -24.68 15.79 -13.26
CA SER A 146 -23.88 16.24 -14.41
C SER A 146 -24.62 16.06 -15.73
N SER A 147 -25.19 17.15 -16.24
CA SER A 147 -25.78 17.15 -17.59
C SER A 147 -24.68 16.99 -18.64
N PHE A 148 -23.52 17.66 -18.46
CA PHE A 148 -22.35 17.47 -19.31
C PHE A 148 -21.97 15.99 -19.48
N LYS A 149 -21.64 15.28 -18.40
CA LYS A 149 -21.11 13.89 -18.50
C LYS A 149 -22.16 12.88 -18.98
N TYR A 150 -23.43 13.08 -18.62
CA TYR A 150 -24.42 12.01 -18.67
C TYR A 150 -25.60 12.27 -19.62
N GLU A 151 -25.74 13.48 -20.15
CA GLU A 151 -26.78 13.85 -21.12
C GLU A 151 -26.20 14.42 -22.42
N ARG A 152 -25.28 15.39 -22.34
CA ARG A 152 -24.68 16.04 -23.53
C ARG A 152 -23.50 15.26 -24.11
N HIS A 153 -22.64 14.73 -23.24
CA HIS A 153 -21.44 13.99 -23.62
C HIS A 153 -21.37 12.56 -23.04
N PRO A 154 -22.41 11.73 -23.20
CA PRO A 154 -22.39 10.35 -22.71
C PRO A 154 -21.31 9.48 -23.39
N GLU A 155 -20.77 9.89 -24.54
CA GLU A 155 -19.65 9.24 -25.23
C GLU A 155 -18.35 9.23 -24.41
N LEU A 156 -18.23 10.10 -23.40
CA LEU A 156 -17.11 10.10 -22.46
C LEU A 156 -17.16 8.92 -21.48
N CYS A 157 -18.36 8.42 -21.19
CA CYS A 157 -18.60 7.47 -20.11
C CYS A 157 -18.36 6.02 -20.56
N LEU A 158 -17.13 5.70 -20.95
CA LEU A 158 -16.77 4.38 -21.47
C LEU A 158 -16.62 3.32 -20.35
N GLY A 159 -16.31 3.75 -19.12
CA GLY A 159 -16.06 2.86 -17.99
C GLY A 159 -17.34 2.31 -17.36
N LYS A 160 -17.25 1.09 -16.83
CA LYS A 160 -18.35 0.25 -16.37
C LYS A 160 -18.25 -0.12 -14.89
N THR A 161 -17.26 0.41 -14.18
CA THR A 161 -17.03 0.18 -12.74
C THR A 161 -18.31 0.32 -11.89
N MET A 162 -19.16 1.33 -12.13
CA MET A 162 -20.45 1.48 -11.42
C MET A 162 -21.67 1.12 -12.29
N GLY A 163 -21.47 0.24 -13.27
CA GLY A 163 -22.43 -0.11 -14.31
C GLY A 163 -22.12 0.56 -15.65
N PRO A 164 -22.70 0.10 -16.77
CA PRO A 164 -22.42 0.66 -18.09
C PRO A 164 -22.70 2.16 -18.15
N GLY A 165 -21.79 2.95 -18.74
CA GLY A 165 -22.01 4.38 -18.92
C GLY A 165 -21.84 5.22 -17.65
N SER A 166 -21.03 4.75 -16.68
CA SER A 166 -20.93 5.38 -15.36
C SER A 166 -19.69 6.24 -15.17
N MET A 167 -18.54 5.83 -15.70
CA MET A 167 -17.25 6.50 -15.45
C MET A 167 -16.71 7.16 -16.71
N VAL A 168 -16.30 8.41 -16.59
CA VAL A 168 -15.60 9.16 -17.65
C VAL A 168 -14.21 8.54 -17.91
N CYS A 169 -13.90 8.28 -19.17
CA CYS A 169 -12.59 7.81 -19.62
C CYS A 169 -11.71 8.97 -20.09
N CYS A 170 -10.48 9.04 -19.57
CA CYS A 170 -9.59 10.19 -19.80
C CYS A 170 -9.19 10.41 -21.26
N TYR A 171 -9.08 9.34 -22.05
CA TYR A 171 -8.70 9.41 -23.46
C TYR A 171 -9.90 9.38 -24.41
N ALA A 172 -11.11 9.63 -23.92
CA ALA A 172 -12.29 9.79 -24.76
C ALA A 172 -12.21 11.06 -25.63
N ARG A 173 -13.06 11.12 -26.67
CA ARG A 173 -13.22 12.27 -27.56
C ARG A 173 -14.65 12.78 -27.48
N LEU A 174 -14.79 14.09 -27.46
CA LEU A 174 -16.07 14.78 -27.39
C LEU A 174 -16.72 14.86 -28.77
N HIS A 175 -18.03 14.69 -28.81
CA HIS A 175 -18.84 15.14 -29.96
C HIS A 175 -18.94 16.66 -29.99
N ALA A 176 -19.32 17.20 -31.16
CA ALA A 176 -19.54 18.64 -31.30
C ALA A 176 -20.67 19.14 -30.39
N ASP A 177 -20.44 20.25 -29.71
CA ASP A 177 -21.41 20.93 -28.84
C ASP A 177 -21.39 22.43 -29.14
N PRO A 178 -22.51 23.04 -29.56
CA PRO A 178 -22.58 24.47 -29.85
C PRO A 178 -22.63 25.37 -28.59
N ASP A 179 -22.76 24.81 -27.39
CA ASP A 179 -22.83 25.58 -26.16
C ASP A 179 -21.50 26.29 -25.85
N SER A 180 -21.56 27.49 -25.28
CA SER A 180 -20.38 28.29 -24.95
C SER A 180 -19.79 27.86 -23.60
N TYR A 181 -18.47 27.66 -23.57
CA TYR A 181 -17.68 27.37 -22.37
C TYR A 181 -16.55 28.40 -22.21
N ALA A 182 -16.01 28.57 -21.00
CA ALA A 182 -14.99 29.58 -20.72
C ALA A 182 -13.71 29.42 -21.57
N GLY A 183 -13.27 28.17 -21.80
CA GLY A 183 -12.18 27.82 -22.70
C GLY A 183 -12.60 27.58 -24.15
N PHE A 184 -13.90 27.42 -24.43
CA PHE A 184 -14.44 27.14 -25.76
C PHE A 184 -15.68 28.03 -26.01
N PRO A 185 -15.48 29.37 -26.19
CA PRO A 185 -16.60 30.31 -26.30
C PRO A 185 -17.44 30.12 -27.57
N ASP A 186 -16.87 29.50 -28.60
CA ASP A 186 -17.56 29.19 -29.87
C ASP A 186 -18.11 27.75 -29.93
N GLY A 187 -18.03 27.00 -28.83
CA GLY A 187 -18.43 25.59 -28.75
C GLY A 187 -17.27 24.59 -28.89
N ILE A 188 -17.59 23.31 -28.67
CA ILE A 188 -16.69 22.17 -28.80
C ILE A 188 -16.78 21.63 -30.23
N GLU A 189 -15.63 21.42 -30.87
CA GLU A 189 -15.56 20.80 -32.19
C GLU A 189 -15.64 19.26 -32.12
N GLU A 190 -16.17 18.63 -33.16
CA GLU A 190 -16.26 17.17 -33.26
C GLU A 190 -14.88 16.51 -33.14
N GLY A 191 -14.77 15.50 -32.27
CA GLY A 191 -13.54 14.71 -32.09
C GLY A 191 -12.49 15.36 -31.20
N THR A 192 -12.82 16.47 -30.52
CA THR A 192 -11.94 17.15 -29.57
C THR A 192 -11.48 16.18 -28.48
N PRO A 193 -10.16 15.98 -28.26
CA PRO A 193 -9.68 15.17 -27.14
C PRO A 193 -10.17 15.71 -25.80
N PHE A 194 -10.68 14.85 -24.93
CA PHE A 194 -11.19 15.30 -23.63
C PHE A 194 -10.10 15.98 -22.79
N GLY A 195 -8.86 15.50 -22.86
CA GLY A 195 -7.71 16.13 -22.21
C GLY A 195 -7.51 17.60 -22.62
N ALA A 196 -7.66 17.92 -23.91
CA ALA A 196 -7.55 19.31 -24.38
C ALA A 196 -8.69 20.18 -23.84
N PHE A 197 -9.93 19.66 -23.87
CA PHE A 197 -11.07 20.38 -23.33
C PHE A 197 -10.90 20.68 -21.83
N LEU A 198 -10.63 19.63 -21.05
CA LEU A 198 -10.47 19.74 -19.61
C LEU A 198 -9.31 20.65 -19.24
N GLY A 199 -8.16 20.52 -19.91
CA GLY A 199 -6.99 21.37 -19.67
C GLY A 199 -7.31 22.86 -19.85
N ARG A 200 -7.95 23.23 -20.96
CA ARG A 200 -8.28 24.62 -21.25
C ARG A 200 -9.37 25.18 -20.32
N GLN A 201 -10.37 24.37 -19.97
CA GLN A 201 -11.37 24.72 -18.96
C GLN A 201 -10.71 24.96 -17.60
N CYS A 202 -9.88 24.03 -17.12
CA CYS A 202 -9.14 24.16 -15.86
C CYS A 202 -8.29 25.43 -15.85
N GLN A 203 -7.55 25.71 -16.92
CA GLN A 203 -6.71 26.90 -17.01
C GLN A 203 -7.49 28.20 -16.73
N THR A 204 -8.72 28.30 -17.25
CA THR A 204 -9.57 29.49 -17.06
C THR A 204 -10.25 29.47 -15.70
N PHE A 205 -10.91 28.37 -15.36
CA PHE A 205 -11.64 28.21 -14.10
C PHE A 205 -10.75 28.43 -12.87
N PHE A 206 -9.56 27.85 -12.85
CA PHE A 206 -8.64 27.94 -11.71
C PHE A 206 -8.11 29.36 -11.54
N ALA A 207 -7.85 30.06 -12.64
CA ALA A 207 -7.43 31.47 -12.61
C ALA A 207 -8.52 32.38 -12.05
N ASP A 208 -9.77 32.17 -12.45
CA ASP A 208 -10.90 32.99 -12.02
C ASP A 208 -11.30 32.75 -10.55
N MET A 209 -11.25 31.50 -10.09
CA MET A 209 -11.54 31.14 -8.70
C MET A 209 -10.36 31.37 -7.75
N GLY A 210 -9.13 31.36 -8.27
CA GLY A 210 -7.90 31.48 -7.49
C GLY A 210 -7.43 30.17 -6.86
N PHE A 211 -7.72 29.02 -7.48
CA PHE A 211 -7.19 27.71 -7.06
C PHE A 211 -5.70 27.56 -7.38
N ASP A 212 -4.99 26.75 -6.59
CA ASP A 212 -3.54 26.57 -6.67
C ASP A 212 -3.11 25.24 -7.31
N TYR A 213 -3.97 24.21 -7.32
CA TYR A 213 -3.65 22.88 -7.85
C TYR A 213 -4.92 22.06 -8.14
N LEU A 214 -4.87 21.19 -9.14
CA LEU A 214 -5.95 20.26 -9.48
C LEU A 214 -5.63 18.85 -8.99
N TRP A 215 -6.61 18.20 -8.39
CA TRP A 215 -6.54 16.79 -8.00
C TRP A 215 -7.35 15.92 -8.96
N LEU A 216 -6.69 15.01 -9.69
CA LEU A 216 -7.37 14.01 -10.51
C LEU A 216 -7.71 12.78 -9.67
N SER A 217 -9.00 12.59 -9.40
CA SER A 217 -9.51 11.57 -8.48
C SER A 217 -9.87 10.26 -9.17
N ASN A 218 -10.07 9.22 -8.35
CA ASN A 218 -10.67 7.94 -8.74
C ASN A 218 -10.06 7.28 -10.00
N GLY A 219 -8.74 7.39 -10.13
CA GLY A 219 -7.95 6.81 -11.22
C GLY A 219 -8.04 7.56 -12.55
N PHE A 220 -8.70 8.71 -12.60
CA PHE A 220 -8.74 9.49 -13.82
C PHE A 220 -7.33 9.87 -14.29
N GLY A 221 -7.03 9.59 -15.55
CA GLY A 221 -5.68 9.69 -16.13
C GLY A 221 -4.90 8.38 -16.16
N PHE A 222 -5.46 7.29 -15.62
CA PHE A 222 -4.81 5.97 -15.49
C PHE A 222 -5.70 4.84 -16.04
N GLY A 223 -6.21 4.98 -17.26
CA GLY A 223 -6.95 3.90 -17.95
C GLY A 223 -8.48 4.04 -17.96
N LEU A 224 -9.15 2.93 -18.31
CA LEU A 224 -10.60 2.84 -18.51
C LEU A 224 -11.35 2.36 -17.25
N GLU A 225 -10.87 1.29 -16.60
CA GLU A 225 -11.50 0.60 -15.47
C GLU A 225 -10.60 0.61 -14.24
N THR A 226 -10.45 1.79 -13.64
CA THR A 226 -9.45 2.10 -12.62
C THR A 226 -9.67 1.39 -11.26
N TRP A 227 -10.78 0.66 -11.10
CA TRP A 227 -11.14 -0.09 -9.89
C TRP A 227 -11.39 -1.58 -10.18
N GLY A 228 -11.17 -2.03 -11.42
CA GLY A 228 -11.61 -3.34 -11.89
C GLY A 228 -10.46 -4.30 -12.20
N LEU A 229 -10.69 -5.58 -11.94
CA LEU A 229 -9.84 -6.67 -12.41
C LEU A 229 -9.70 -6.68 -13.93
N ARG A 230 -10.77 -6.31 -14.63
CA ARG A 230 -10.86 -6.25 -16.09
C ARG A 230 -10.63 -4.83 -16.55
N GLY A 231 -10.14 -4.67 -17.77
CA GLY A 231 -9.92 -3.36 -18.37
C GLY A 231 -9.78 -3.44 -19.88
N ALA A 232 -9.12 -2.45 -20.44
CA ALA A 232 -8.94 -2.33 -21.89
C ALA A 232 -8.18 -3.52 -22.52
N VAL A 233 -7.30 -4.21 -21.79
CA VAL A 233 -6.45 -5.29 -22.32
C VAL A 233 -6.64 -6.65 -21.64
N PHE A 234 -7.55 -6.76 -20.67
CA PHE A 234 -7.94 -8.05 -20.07
C PHE A 234 -9.46 -8.12 -19.85
N ASP A 235 -10.12 -9.13 -20.42
CA ASP A 235 -11.58 -9.30 -20.33
C ASP A 235 -12.04 -10.24 -19.21
N GLY A 236 -11.09 -10.81 -18.45
CA GLY A 236 -11.33 -11.80 -17.41
C GLY A 236 -11.13 -13.25 -17.86
N GLU A 237 -10.92 -13.50 -19.15
CA GLU A 237 -10.66 -14.81 -19.75
C GLU A 237 -9.38 -14.81 -20.60
N THR A 238 -9.09 -13.70 -21.29
CA THR A 238 -7.95 -13.57 -22.20
C THR A 238 -7.33 -12.17 -22.16
N PHE A 239 -6.02 -12.11 -22.41
CA PHE A 239 -5.28 -10.87 -22.57
C PHE A 239 -5.23 -10.44 -24.05
N SER A 240 -5.54 -9.17 -24.32
CA SER A 240 -5.49 -8.56 -25.66
C SER A 240 -4.13 -7.89 -25.91
N PHE A 241 -3.10 -8.72 -26.05
CA PHE A 241 -1.70 -8.31 -26.23
C PHE A 241 -1.51 -7.28 -27.36
N GLU A 242 -2.18 -7.50 -28.48
CA GLU A 242 -2.11 -6.65 -29.68
C GLU A 242 -2.67 -5.24 -29.45
N ARG A 243 -3.50 -5.05 -28.43
CA ARG A 243 -4.10 -3.75 -28.07
C ARG A 243 -3.24 -2.93 -27.11
N CYS A 244 -2.23 -3.53 -26.48
CA CYS A 244 -1.40 -2.83 -25.49
C CYS A 244 -0.75 -1.54 -26.03
N PRO A 245 -0.15 -1.51 -27.24
CA PRO A 245 0.41 -0.27 -27.81
C PRO A 245 -0.65 0.80 -28.08
N GLU A 246 -1.84 0.41 -28.57
CA GLU A 246 -2.95 1.33 -28.84
C GLU A 246 -3.43 2.00 -27.54
N VAL A 247 -3.67 1.20 -26.51
CA VAL A 247 -4.17 1.66 -25.20
C VAL A 247 -3.14 2.53 -24.50
N ARG A 248 -1.85 2.18 -24.57
CA ARG A 248 -0.75 3.02 -24.11
C ARG A 248 -0.79 4.41 -24.74
N ASP A 249 -0.85 4.45 -26.07
CA ASP A 249 -0.76 5.69 -26.83
C ASP A 249 -1.98 6.59 -26.54
N ALA A 250 -3.17 6.00 -26.37
CA ALA A 250 -4.38 6.71 -25.95
C ALA A 250 -4.25 7.33 -24.55
N ASN A 251 -3.77 6.58 -23.56
CA ASN A 251 -3.49 7.10 -22.21
C ASN A 251 -2.53 8.28 -22.26
N LEU A 252 -1.44 8.19 -23.03
CA LEU A 252 -0.45 9.27 -23.16
C LEU A 252 -0.99 10.47 -23.95
N GLU A 253 -1.91 10.28 -24.89
CA GLU A 253 -2.57 11.38 -25.61
C GLU A 253 -3.35 12.29 -24.65
N PHE A 254 -4.04 11.73 -23.65
CA PHE A 254 -4.71 12.52 -22.61
C PHE A 254 -3.72 13.46 -21.91
N TRP A 255 -2.63 12.92 -21.36
CA TRP A 255 -1.65 13.73 -20.63
C TRP A 255 -0.99 14.81 -21.49
N LYS A 256 -0.65 14.48 -22.74
CA LYS A 256 -0.07 15.43 -23.69
C LYS A 256 -1.05 16.56 -24.04
N SER A 257 -2.29 16.21 -24.36
CA SER A 257 -3.31 17.19 -24.74
C SER A 257 -3.73 18.07 -23.56
N PHE A 258 -3.87 17.50 -22.36
CA PHE A 258 -4.11 18.27 -21.14
C PHE A 258 -3.00 19.27 -20.86
N ARG A 259 -1.73 18.83 -20.88
CA ARG A 259 -0.58 19.71 -20.59
C ARG A 259 -0.30 20.74 -21.68
N ALA A 260 -0.71 20.50 -22.93
CA ALA A 260 -0.64 21.50 -23.97
C ALA A 260 -1.54 22.72 -23.66
N GLU A 261 -2.69 22.49 -23.03
CA GLU A 261 -3.67 23.51 -22.70
C GLU A 261 -3.51 24.06 -21.27
N CYS A 262 -2.95 23.25 -20.35
CA CYS A 262 -2.73 23.59 -18.94
C CYS A 262 -1.30 23.24 -18.48
N PRO A 263 -0.28 23.99 -18.92
CA PRO A 263 1.13 23.62 -18.73
C PRO A 263 1.62 23.79 -17.28
N ASP A 264 1.17 24.84 -16.59
CA ASP A 264 1.80 25.28 -15.33
C ASP A 264 1.00 24.89 -14.06
N LEU A 265 -0.26 24.47 -14.20
CA LEU A 265 -1.09 24.13 -13.04
C LEU A 265 -0.53 22.88 -12.33
N PRO A 266 -0.19 22.94 -11.03
CA PRO A 266 0.23 21.75 -10.30
C PRO A 266 -0.84 20.67 -10.33
N LEU A 267 -0.44 19.43 -10.58
CA LEU A 267 -1.33 18.26 -10.58
C LEU A 267 -0.98 17.31 -9.44
N GLU A 268 -2.01 16.91 -8.73
CA GLU A 268 -1.96 15.82 -7.78
C GLU A 268 -2.91 14.72 -8.27
N THR A 269 -2.63 13.46 -7.93
CA THR A 269 -3.41 12.33 -8.44
C THR A 269 -3.76 11.36 -7.31
N ARG A 270 -4.96 10.82 -7.36
CA ARG A 270 -5.36 9.68 -6.52
C ARG A 270 -4.79 8.36 -7.03
N GLY A 271 -4.59 8.23 -8.34
CA GLY A 271 -4.27 6.97 -9.01
C GLY A 271 -5.40 5.95 -8.96
N THR A 272 -5.11 4.73 -9.40
CA THR A 272 -6.06 3.61 -9.35
C THR A 272 -6.13 3.02 -7.95
N ASN A 273 -7.04 2.05 -7.76
CA ASN A 273 -7.10 1.24 -6.54
C ASN A 273 -6.15 0.04 -6.58
N LEU A 274 -5.42 -0.13 -7.68
CA LEU A 274 -4.67 -1.33 -7.99
C LEU A 274 -3.18 -1.03 -7.90
N SER A 275 -2.38 -2.03 -8.28
CA SER A 275 -0.93 -1.90 -8.40
C SER A 275 -0.50 -1.64 -9.83
N THR A 276 0.74 -1.22 -10.00
CA THR A 276 1.33 -0.94 -11.33
C THR A 276 1.21 -2.15 -12.26
N GLY A 277 1.49 -3.37 -11.79
CA GLY A 277 1.36 -4.58 -12.60
C GLY A 277 -0.10 -4.94 -12.89
N MET A 278 -1.01 -4.70 -11.96
CA MET A 278 -2.44 -4.89 -12.21
C MET A 278 -2.94 -3.89 -13.27
N ASP A 279 -2.60 -2.61 -13.16
CA ASP A 279 -3.00 -1.58 -14.13
C ASP A 279 -2.40 -1.81 -15.52
N LEU A 280 -1.13 -2.25 -15.60
CA LEU A 280 -0.50 -2.64 -16.86
C LEU A 280 -1.21 -3.83 -17.51
N SER A 281 -1.57 -4.84 -16.72
CA SER A 281 -2.13 -6.08 -17.23
C SER A 281 -3.65 -6.04 -17.47
N SER A 282 -4.39 -5.12 -16.84
CA SER A 282 -5.82 -4.94 -17.07
C SER A 282 -6.13 -3.82 -18.07
N ASP A 283 -5.47 -2.67 -17.94
CA ASP A 283 -5.79 -1.42 -18.63
C ASP A 283 -4.62 -0.82 -19.42
N GLY A 284 -3.47 -1.50 -19.49
CA GLY A 284 -2.33 -1.05 -20.28
C GLY A 284 -1.80 0.31 -19.85
N VAL A 285 -1.92 0.67 -18.56
CA VAL A 285 -1.56 2.00 -18.05
C VAL A 285 -0.04 2.18 -18.05
N PRO A 286 0.51 3.14 -18.82
CA PRO A 286 1.97 3.29 -18.95
C PRO A 286 2.53 4.22 -17.87
N LEU A 287 2.53 3.76 -16.62
CA LEU A 287 2.91 4.56 -15.46
C LEU A 287 4.33 5.13 -15.58
N ARG A 288 5.28 4.36 -16.11
CA ARG A 288 6.67 4.78 -16.37
C ARG A 288 6.72 5.98 -17.31
N GLU A 289 6.01 5.91 -18.42
CA GLU A 289 5.93 7.00 -19.41
C GLU A 289 5.14 8.20 -18.86
N ILE A 290 4.14 7.98 -18.00
CA ILE A 290 3.45 9.07 -17.28
C ILE A 290 4.42 9.78 -16.33
N TYR A 291 5.20 9.05 -15.54
CA TYR A 291 6.18 9.63 -14.60
C TYR A 291 7.32 10.36 -15.31
N THR A 292 7.81 9.81 -16.42
CA THR A 292 8.94 10.37 -17.17
C THR A 292 8.53 11.38 -18.24
N GLY A 293 7.23 11.48 -18.54
CA GLY A 293 6.67 12.34 -19.59
C GLY A 293 6.70 13.84 -19.30
N GLY A 294 7.18 14.25 -18.12
CA GLY A 294 7.26 15.66 -17.74
C GLY A 294 5.90 16.30 -17.45
N PHE A 295 4.90 15.51 -17.08
CA PHE A 295 3.55 15.99 -16.81
C PHE A 295 3.38 16.62 -15.41
N GLY A 296 4.44 16.75 -14.61
CA GLY A 296 4.42 17.50 -13.36
C GLY A 296 3.37 17.04 -12.34
N LEU A 297 3.15 15.73 -12.24
CA LEU A 297 2.26 15.11 -11.25
C LEU A 297 3.06 14.60 -10.04
N GLU A 298 2.42 14.58 -8.87
CA GLU A 298 2.87 13.72 -7.76
C GLU A 298 2.41 12.26 -7.98
N PRO A 299 3.21 11.28 -7.52
CA PRO A 299 2.81 9.87 -7.58
C PRO A 299 1.56 9.62 -6.71
N PRO A 300 0.70 8.65 -7.07
CA PRO A 300 -0.49 8.31 -6.30
C PRO A 300 -0.19 7.96 -4.82
N PRO A 301 -1.06 8.35 -3.86
CA PRO A 301 -0.99 7.86 -2.49
C PRO A 301 -1.40 6.38 -2.39
N ASN A 302 -1.31 5.82 -1.18
CA ASN A 302 -1.96 4.56 -0.85
C ASN A 302 -3.49 4.62 -1.08
N SER A 303 -4.06 3.48 -1.48
CA SER A 303 -5.50 3.37 -1.68
C SER A 303 -6.22 3.22 -0.34
N PRO A 304 -7.22 4.05 -0.03
CA PRO A 304 -8.03 3.90 1.19
C PRO A 304 -9.01 2.71 1.12
N TRP A 305 -8.92 1.86 0.09
CA TRP A 305 -9.91 0.82 -0.17
C TRP A 305 -9.91 -0.31 0.86
N ALA A 306 -8.81 -0.49 1.58
CA ALA A 306 -8.72 -1.44 2.69
C ALA A 306 -9.74 -1.13 3.80
N ALA A 307 -10.17 0.13 3.95
CA ALA A 307 -11.31 0.51 4.80
C ALA A 307 -12.61 -0.22 4.43
N LEU A 308 -12.82 -0.49 3.14
CA LEU A 308 -14.07 -1.03 2.62
C LEU A 308 -14.08 -2.56 2.60
N ASN A 309 -12.93 -3.21 2.38
CA ASN A 309 -12.84 -4.64 2.13
C ASN A 309 -11.82 -5.38 3.03
N SER A 310 -11.09 -4.66 3.88
CA SER A 310 -10.02 -5.17 4.75
C SER A 310 -8.88 -5.88 3.99
N ASP A 311 -8.65 -5.50 2.73
CA ASP A 311 -7.60 -6.04 1.86
C ASP A 311 -6.34 -5.16 1.88
N PHE A 312 -5.61 -5.22 2.99
CA PHE A 312 -4.36 -4.47 3.16
C PHE A 312 -3.25 -4.96 2.23
N GLY A 313 -3.30 -6.22 1.77
CA GLY A 313 -2.37 -6.70 0.76
C GLY A 313 -2.48 -5.92 -0.54
N LEU A 314 -3.70 -5.60 -1.00
CA LEU A 314 -3.92 -4.81 -2.21
C LEU A 314 -3.39 -3.38 -2.04
N GLU A 315 -3.70 -2.73 -0.93
CA GLU A 315 -3.23 -1.38 -0.64
C GLU A 315 -1.70 -1.28 -0.59
N LEU A 316 -1.06 -2.17 0.19
CA LEU A 316 0.38 -2.10 0.42
C LEU A 316 1.17 -2.48 -0.83
N VAL A 317 0.76 -3.53 -1.56
CA VAL A 317 1.37 -3.88 -2.85
C VAL A 317 1.14 -2.78 -3.87
N GLY A 318 -0.08 -2.25 -3.95
CA GLY A 318 -0.44 -1.15 -4.83
C GLY A 318 0.46 0.06 -4.62
N TRP A 319 0.55 0.54 -3.39
CA TRP A 319 1.34 1.71 -3.07
C TRP A 319 2.83 1.48 -3.25
N MET A 320 3.39 0.35 -2.76
CA MET A 320 4.81 0.02 -2.96
C MET A 320 5.18 -0.03 -4.44
N SER A 321 4.32 -0.57 -5.31
CA SER A 321 4.57 -0.59 -6.76
C SER A 321 4.62 0.83 -7.36
N HIS A 322 3.67 1.71 -6.97
CA HIS A 322 3.62 3.10 -7.45
C HIS A 322 4.80 3.95 -7.02
N ILE A 323 5.44 3.61 -5.90
CA ILE A 323 6.57 4.37 -5.33
C ILE A 323 7.93 3.67 -5.52
N ALA A 324 7.99 2.52 -6.20
CA ALA A 324 9.27 1.88 -6.55
C ALA A 324 10.15 2.86 -7.35
N GLU A 325 9.53 3.54 -8.30
CA GLU A 325 10.02 4.74 -8.97
C GLU A 325 9.05 5.90 -8.72
N ILE A 326 9.54 7.13 -8.74
CA ILE A 326 8.71 8.33 -8.56
C ILE A 326 9.16 9.43 -9.54
N PRO A 327 8.26 10.31 -10.00
CA PRO A 327 8.59 11.39 -10.93
C PRO A 327 9.38 12.56 -10.30
N GLY A 328 9.56 12.56 -8.98
CA GLY A 328 10.24 13.62 -8.23
C GLY A 328 10.90 13.10 -6.95
N GLU A 329 10.82 13.88 -5.87
CA GLU A 329 11.42 13.52 -4.57
C GLU A 329 10.39 13.29 -3.46
N THR A 330 9.10 13.50 -3.76
CA THR A 330 8.00 13.47 -2.79
C THR A 330 6.96 12.43 -3.19
N PHE A 331 6.29 11.89 -2.19
CA PHE A 331 5.10 11.07 -2.38
C PHE A 331 4.18 11.17 -1.16
N PRO A 332 2.85 11.13 -1.37
CA PRO A 332 1.86 11.29 -0.31
C PRO A 332 1.43 9.96 0.34
N PHE A 333 0.99 10.06 1.60
CA PHE A 333 0.13 9.09 2.29
C PHE A 333 -1.27 9.71 2.45
N ARG A 334 -2.32 8.92 2.25
CA ARG A 334 -3.73 9.35 2.37
C ARG A 334 -4.47 8.46 3.37
N PHE A 335 -5.27 9.10 4.22
CA PHE A 335 -6.06 8.44 5.26
C PHE A 335 -7.55 8.82 5.18
N TYR A 336 -8.42 7.82 5.35
CA TYR A 336 -9.87 7.97 5.19
C TYR A 336 -10.54 8.19 6.55
N THR A 337 -10.74 9.45 6.94
CA THR A 337 -11.39 9.82 8.21
C THR A 337 -12.91 9.78 8.13
N HIS A 338 -13.46 10.48 7.13
CA HIS A 338 -14.90 10.68 6.92
C HIS A 338 -15.26 10.54 5.44
N ASP A 339 -16.50 10.18 5.17
CA ASP A 339 -17.05 10.15 3.82
C ASP A 339 -18.17 11.19 3.67
N PRO A 340 -17.93 12.28 2.91
CA PRO A 340 -18.94 13.30 2.73
C PRO A 340 -20.05 12.90 1.77
N TRP A 341 -19.99 11.78 1.03
CA TRP A 341 -21.03 11.42 0.05
C TRP A 341 -21.73 10.08 0.35
N PHE A 342 -21.05 9.04 0.84
CA PHE A 342 -21.70 7.85 1.38
C PHE A 342 -21.83 7.93 2.90
N LEU A 343 -22.97 7.45 3.43
CA LEU A 343 -23.30 7.46 4.86
C LEU A 343 -22.37 6.57 5.70
N ASN A 344 -21.16 7.02 5.95
CA ASN A 344 -20.22 6.43 6.88
C ASN A 344 -19.17 7.46 7.34
N SER A 345 -18.40 7.08 8.36
CA SER A 345 -17.20 7.78 8.79
C SER A 345 -16.14 6.74 9.07
N PRO A 346 -15.25 6.41 8.12
CA PRO A 346 -14.47 5.19 8.18
C PRO A 346 -13.65 5.03 9.46
N TRP A 347 -13.12 6.12 10.03
CA TRP A 347 -12.52 6.08 11.37
C TRP A 347 -13.44 5.53 12.46
N LEU A 348 -14.69 5.97 12.49
CA LEU A 348 -15.64 5.62 13.54
C LEU A 348 -16.28 4.26 13.32
N ASP A 349 -16.63 3.90 12.08
CA ASP A 349 -17.51 2.76 11.79
C ASP A 349 -16.91 1.63 10.95
N ARG A 350 -15.82 1.87 10.20
CA ARG A 350 -15.14 0.83 9.40
C ARG A 350 -13.87 0.33 10.08
N TYR A 351 -13.02 1.25 10.50
CA TYR A 351 -11.83 0.95 11.27
C TYR A 351 -12.15 0.69 12.74
N GLU A 352 -13.38 0.97 13.20
CA GLU A 352 -13.79 0.81 14.61
C GLU A 352 -12.88 1.58 15.58
N ARG A 353 -12.34 2.72 15.13
CA ARG A 353 -11.39 3.57 15.87
C ARG A 353 -10.04 2.88 16.15
N GLU A 354 -9.66 1.96 15.27
CA GLU A 354 -8.40 1.21 15.33
C GLU A 354 -7.41 1.70 14.25
N PRO A 355 -6.14 1.99 14.60
CA PRO A 355 -5.16 2.65 13.72
C PRO A 355 -4.41 1.71 12.76
N HIS A 356 -5.01 0.58 12.38
CA HIS A 356 -4.32 -0.39 11.52
C HIS A 356 -4.01 0.18 10.13
N ASP A 357 -4.89 1.01 9.59
CA ASP A 357 -4.70 1.73 8.32
C ASP A 357 -3.88 3.03 8.46
N ILE A 358 -3.16 3.16 9.57
CA ILE A 358 -2.12 4.17 9.79
C ILE A 358 -0.79 3.44 9.92
N TYR A 359 -0.71 2.48 10.84
CA TYR A 359 0.56 1.82 11.16
C TYR A 359 1.04 0.82 10.11
N LEU A 360 0.14 0.19 9.36
CA LEU A 360 0.54 -0.67 8.24
C LEU A 360 1.10 0.18 7.09
N PRO A 361 0.37 1.17 6.52
CA PRO A 361 0.93 1.98 5.44
C PRO A 361 2.15 2.78 5.89
N LEU A 362 2.13 3.49 7.02
CA LEU A 362 3.27 4.32 7.43
C LEU A 362 4.51 3.53 7.88
N SER A 363 4.42 2.19 7.93
CA SER A 363 5.62 1.34 8.02
C SER A 363 6.34 1.18 6.67
N VAL A 364 5.76 1.62 5.56
CA VAL A 364 6.31 1.47 4.21
C VAL A 364 7.41 2.50 3.94
N CYS A 365 8.46 2.06 3.26
CA CYS A 365 9.45 2.96 2.65
C CYS A 365 9.91 2.46 1.29
N ARG A 366 10.33 3.42 0.43
CA ARG A 366 11.08 3.12 -0.79
C ARG A 366 12.57 3.33 -0.56
N LEU A 367 13.42 2.62 -1.30
CA LEU A 367 14.85 2.86 -1.34
C LEU A 367 15.22 3.59 -2.64
N ASP A 368 16.08 4.60 -2.55
CA ASP A 368 16.65 5.28 -3.72
C ASP A 368 17.86 4.55 -4.31
N ALA A 369 18.51 5.16 -5.31
CA ALA A 369 19.68 4.59 -5.99
C ALA A 369 20.91 4.40 -5.08
N GLU A 370 20.98 5.09 -3.94
CA GLU A 370 22.00 4.87 -2.92
C GLU A 370 21.57 3.85 -1.85
N GLY A 371 20.39 3.25 -2.00
CA GLY A 371 19.83 2.32 -1.02
C GLY A 371 19.29 3.00 0.24
N LYS A 372 19.06 4.32 0.21
CA LYS A 372 18.58 5.08 1.38
C LYS A 372 17.05 5.06 1.44
N PRO A 373 16.48 4.79 2.62
CA PRO A 373 15.04 4.89 2.82
C PRO A 373 14.49 6.30 2.59
N ARG A 374 13.33 6.33 1.94
CA ARG A 374 12.47 7.49 1.74
C ARG A 374 11.07 7.12 2.18
N THR A 375 10.50 7.99 3.01
CA THR A 375 9.17 7.86 3.62
C THR A 375 8.24 8.94 3.04
N PRO A 376 6.92 8.80 3.17
CA PRO A 376 5.97 9.79 2.67
C PRO A 376 6.23 11.18 3.27
N THR A 377 6.18 12.20 2.44
CA THR A 377 6.48 13.59 2.85
C THR A 377 5.22 14.42 3.09
N SER A 378 4.06 13.91 2.71
CA SER A 378 2.78 14.62 2.73
C SER A 378 1.67 13.71 3.26
N PHE A 379 0.78 14.23 4.11
CA PHE A 379 -0.39 13.50 4.62
C PHE A 379 -1.70 14.13 4.12
N LEU A 380 -2.59 13.32 3.56
CA LEU A 380 -3.86 13.73 2.96
C LEU A 380 -5.02 13.10 3.75
N PHE A 381 -6.07 13.87 4.04
CA PHE A 381 -7.20 13.42 4.85
C PHE A 381 -8.51 13.55 4.10
N LEU A 382 -9.09 12.41 3.70
CA LEU A 382 -10.43 12.32 3.12
C LEU A 382 -11.42 11.98 4.23
N THR A 383 -12.30 12.84 4.71
CA THR A 383 -12.29 14.31 4.69
C THR A 383 -12.42 14.85 6.12
N ALA A 384 -12.41 16.16 6.29
CA ALA A 384 -12.69 16.83 7.56
C ALA A 384 -14.18 16.81 7.95
N ASP A 385 -15.10 16.57 7.01
CA ASP A 385 -16.54 16.60 7.25
C ASP A 385 -17.27 15.27 6.93
N ASP A 386 -18.30 14.96 7.72
CA ASP A 386 -19.15 13.79 7.48
C ASP A 386 -20.18 14.01 6.35
N SER A 387 -20.96 12.98 6.01
CA SER A 387 -21.95 13.04 4.92
C SER A 387 -23.03 14.12 5.08
N TYR A 388 -23.17 14.69 6.30
CA TYR A 388 -24.08 15.77 6.65
C TYR A 388 -23.36 17.13 6.84
N GLY A 389 -22.07 17.22 6.49
CA GLY A 389 -21.25 18.41 6.62
C GLY A 389 -20.87 18.77 8.06
N LYS A 390 -20.88 17.81 8.99
CA LYS A 390 -20.41 18.05 10.36
C LYS A 390 -18.91 17.80 10.44
N MET A 391 -18.19 18.61 11.21
CA MET A 391 -16.75 18.47 11.47
C MET A 391 -16.50 18.15 12.95
N PRO A 392 -16.65 16.88 13.38
CA PRO A 392 -16.50 16.52 14.79
C PRO A 392 -15.03 16.53 15.23
N ASP A 393 -14.70 17.33 16.24
CA ASP A 393 -13.35 17.39 16.85
C ASP A 393 -12.85 16.03 17.36
N GLN A 394 -13.76 15.08 17.60
CA GLN A 394 -13.45 13.74 18.05
C GLN A 394 -12.43 13.05 17.13
N VAL A 395 -12.62 13.12 15.81
CA VAL A 395 -11.81 12.33 14.87
C VAL A 395 -10.35 12.83 14.81
N PRO A 396 -10.07 14.13 14.60
CA PRO A 396 -8.70 14.63 14.69
C PRO A 396 -8.03 14.32 16.05
N ASN A 397 -8.77 14.46 17.17
CA ASN A 397 -8.24 14.19 18.51
C ASN A 397 -7.85 12.71 18.73
N GLU A 398 -8.50 11.78 18.04
CA GLU A 398 -8.20 10.35 18.12
C GLU A 398 -7.11 9.93 17.11
N VAL A 399 -7.12 10.47 15.90
CA VAL A 399 -6.25 10.06 14.79
C VAL A 399 -4.84 10.67 14.88
N ILE A 400 -4.73 11.95 15.22
CA ILE A 400 -3.44 12.68 15.21
C ILE A 400 -2.36 12.01 16.07
N PRO A 401 -2.64 11.53 17.30
CA PRO A 401 -1.62 10.84 18.11
C PRO A 401 -1.02 9.61 17.41
N HIS A 402 -1.81 8.87 16.63
CA HIS A 402 -1.34 7.70 15.89
C HIS A 402 -0.42 8.10 14.73
N LEU A 403 -0.77 9.15 13.98
CA LEU A 403 0.06 9.67 12.90
C LEU A 403 1.42 10.19 13.40
N LEU A 404 1.41 10.94 14.50
CA LEU A 404 2.65 11.47 15.10
C LEU A 404 3.52 10.36 15.70
N THR A 405 2.91 9.26 16.15
CA THR A 405 3.64 8.07 16.60
C THR A 405 4.26 7.36 15.40
N ALA A 406 3.48 7.03 14.37
CA ALA A 406 3.98 6.37 13.17
C ALA A 406 5.10 7.16 12.48
N ARG A 407 5.03 8.49 12.48
CA ARG A 407 6.09 9.35 11.95
C ARG A 407 7.34 9.38 12.83
N ARG A 408 7.21 9.18 14.14
CA ARG A 408 8.36 9.07 15.05
C ARG A 408 9.14 7.79 14.81
N ASP A 409 8.38 6.74 14.52
CA ASP A 409 8.84 5.37 14.35
C ASP A 409 9.06 5.04 12.86
N GLU A 410 9.23 6.07 12.02
CA GLU A 410 9.29 5.95 10.57
C GLU A 410 10.52 5.15 10.09
N PRO A 411 10.42 4.35 9.03
CA PRO A 411 11.55 3.55 8.58
C PRO A 411 12.78 4.41 8.24
N ASP A 412 13.94 4.07 8.80
CA ASP A 412 15.23 4.72 8.53
C ASP A 412 16.30 3.77 7.98
N GLN A 413 15.96 2.47 7.88
CA GLN A 413 16.77 1.40 7.30
C GLN A 413 15.88 0.45 6.47
N PRO A 414 16.46 -0.31 5.52
CA PRO A 414 15.74 -1.39 4.86
C PRO A 414 15.12 -2.36 5.88
N GLY A 415 13.86 -2.76 5.66
CA GLY A 415 13.20 -3.77 6.50
C GLY A 415 13.81 -5.17 6.35
N PRO A 416 13.36 -6.15 7.16
CA PRO A 416 13.81 -7.54 7.02
C PRO A 416 13.51 -8.14 5.65
N LEU A 417 12.47 -7.65 4.95
CA LEU A 417 12.16 -8.01 3.58
C LEU A 417 12.20 -6.74 2.71
N VAL A 418 12.89 -6.83 1.58
CA VAL A 418 12.99 -5.75 0.58
C VAL A 418 12.50 -6.28 -0.76
N TRP A 419 11.40 -5.72 -1.27
CA TRP A 419 10.84 -6.09 -2.57
C TRP A 419 11.56 -5.35 -3.68
N VAL A 420 12.33 -6.10 -4.47
CA VAL A 420 12.93 -5.61 -5.73
C VAL A 420 11.85 -5.71 -6.80
N TYR A 421 11.22 -4.58 -7.08
CA TYR A 421 10.11 -4.42 -8.01
C TYR A 421 10.63 -4.18 -9.43
N PRO A 422 10.24 -5.02 -10.41
CA PRO A 422 10.65 -4.90 -11.81
C PRO A 422 9.86 -3.79 -12.54
N PHE A 423 10.03 -2.54 -12.09
CA PHE A 423 9.26 -1.40 -12.60
C PHE A 423 9.48 -1.22 -14.11
N ASP A 424 10.72 -1.20 -14.58
CA ASP A 424 11.03 -1.00 -15.99
C ASP A 424 10.69 -2.26 -16.82
N GLU A 425 10.96 -3.45 -16.28
CA GLU A 425 10.76 -4.72 -16.97
C GLU A 425 9.27 -5.03 -17.14
N TYR A 426 8.41 -4.77 -16.14
CA TYR A 426 6.95 -4.95 -16.31
C TYR A 426 6.39 -4.09 -17.44
N HIS A 427 6.86 -2.85 -17.59
CA HIS A 427 6.45 -2.02 -18.72
C HIS A 427 6.96 -2.60 -20.06
N ASN A 428 8.20 -3.10 -20.11
CA ASN A 428 8.75 -3.73 -21.31
C ASN A 428 7.99 -5.01 -21.67
N TRP A 429 7.69 -5.87 -20.69
CA TRP A 429 6.93 -7.11 -20.86
C TRP A 429 5.47 -6.88 -21.27
N THR A 430 4.91 -5.70 -20.97
CA THR A 430 3.58 -5.31 -21.45
C THR A 430 3.61 -4.70 -22.85
N PHE A 431 4.58 -3.84 -23.18
CA PHE A 431 4.54 -3.02 -24.40
C PHE A 431 5.53 -3.41 -25.50
N GLU A 432 6.68 -3.99 -25.16
CA GLU A 432 7.75 -4.36 -26.11
C GLU A 432 7.74 -5.86 -26.40
N GLU A 433 7.57 -6.68 -25.35
CA GLU A 433 7.47 -8.14 -25.41
C GLU A 433 6.12 -8.62 -24.86
N PRO A 434 4.98 -8.19 -25.46
CA PRO A 434 3.65 -8.31 -24.85
C PRO A 434 3.27 -9.75 -24.46
N THR A 435 3.93 -10.78 -24.99
CA THR A 435 3.72 -12.18 -24.61
C THR A 435 3.92 -12.51 -23.12
N ARG A 436 4.45 -11.59 -22.31
CA ARG A 436 4.73 -11.80 -20.87
C ARG A 436 3.78 -11.03 -19.94
N ILE A 437 2.69 -10.43 -20.45
CA ILE A 437 1.71 -9.71 -19.61
C ILE A 437 1.11 -10.59 -18.49
N GLU A 438 1.03 -11.90 -18.71
CA GLU A 438 0.53 -12.86 -17.72
C GLU A 438 1.43 -12.91 -16.48
N GLU A 439 2.74 -12.73 -16.65
CA GLU A 439 3.70 -12.63 -15.54
C GLU A 439 3.54 -11.32 -14.77
N VAL A 440 3.23 -10.23 -15.48
CA VAL A 440 2.94 -8.91 -14.88
C VAL A 440 1.66 -8.98 -14.03
N PHE A 441 0.61 -9.62 -14.57
CA PHE A 441 -0.63 -9.89 -13.83
C PHE A 441 -0.35 -10.76 -12.60
N PHE A 442 0.29 -11.90 -12.80
CA PHE A 442 0.59 -12.87 -11.74
C PHE A 442 1.36 -12.21 -10.59
N GLY A 443 2.40 -11.42 -10.90
CA GLY A 443 3.33 -10.89 -9.92
C GLY A 443 2.64 -10.14 -8.78
N ASP A 444 1.83 -9.15 -9.13
CA ASP A 444 1.22 -8.28 -8.12
C ASP A 444 0.00 -8.93 -7.46
N TRP A 445 -0.80 -9.74 -8.20
CA TRP A 445 -1.90 -10.50 -7.59
C TRP A 445 -1.41 -11.56 -6.61
N PHE A 446 -0.30 -12.24 -6.92
CA PHE A 446 0.33 -13.21 -6.04
C PHE A 446 0.89 -12.53 -4.78
N MET A 447 1.56 -11.38 -4.92
CA MET A 447 2.09 -10.64 -3.78
C MET A 447 1.00 -10.06 -2.88
N ARG A 448 -0.14 -9.61 -3.44
CA ARG A 448 -1.34 -9.25 -2.65
C ARG A 448 -1.75 -10.40 -1.76
N GLY A 449 -1.88 -11.60 -2.33
CA GLY A 449 -2.25 -12.81 -1.59
C GLY A 449 -1.22 -13.19 -0.53
N ALA A 450 0.07 -13.04 -0.82
CA ALA A 450 1.15 -13.35 0.12
C ALA A 450 1.12 -12.42 1.35
N MET A 451 0.93 -11.11 1.14
CA MET A 451 0.81 -10.13 2.22
C MET A 451 -0.46 -10.33 3.05
N ASN A 452 -1.61 -10.61 2.41
CA ASN A 452 -2.85 -10.96 3.12
C ASN A 452 -2.72 -12.27 3.93
N ASN A 453 -1.78 -13.14 3.55
CA ASN A 453 -1.43 -14.35 4.28
C ASN A 453 -0.26 -14.16 5.27
N GLY A 454 0.12 -12.92 5.58
CA GLY A 454 1.05 -12.58 6.67
C GLY A 454 2.52 -12.43 6.26
N LEU A 455 2.84 -12.29 4.97
CA LEU A 455 4.20 -11.95 4.54
C LEU A 455 4.54 -10.51 5.03
N PRO A 456 5.59 -10.31 5.86
CA PRO A 456 5.83 -9.04 6.55
C PRO A 456 6.59 -8.01 5.70
N LEU A 457 6.11 -7.74 4.48
CA LEU A 457 6.78 -6.87 3.52
C LEU A 457 6.37 -5.40 3.68
N ASN A 458 7.35 -4.49 3.70
CA ASN A 458 7.12 -3.04 3.81
C ASN A 458 8.15 -2.17 3.06
N THR A 459 9.21 -2.76 2.50
CA THR A 459 10.28 -2.00 1.86
C THR A 459 10.30 -2.33 0.37
N VAL A 460 10.37 -1.32 -0.49
CA VAL A 460 10.42 -1.50 -1.96
C VAL A 460 11.61 -0.77 -2.57
N ILE A 461 12.18 -1.35 -3.62
CA ILE A 461 13.22 -0.77 -4.45
C ILE A 461 12.99 -1.21 -5.89
N SER A 462 13.19 -0.36 -6.90
CA SER A 462 13.14 -0.81 -8.29
C SER A 462 14.35 -1.68 -8.64
N THR A 463 14.26 -2.53 -9.66
CA THR A 463 15.39 -3.28 -10.23
C THR A 463 16.58 -2.36 -10.56
N ARG A 464 16.33 -1.23 -11.22
CA ARG A 464 17.35 -0.20 -11.52
C ARG A 464 18.04 0.35 -10.27
N ASN A 465 17.28 0.72 -9.25
CA ASN A 465 17.84 1.24 -8.01
C ASN A 465 18.54 0.15 -7.20
N PHE A 466 18.09 -1.11 -7.27
CA PHE A 466 18.75 -2.25 -6.64
C PHE A 466 20.15 -2.49 -7.21
N VAL A 467 20.27 -2.53 -8.55
CA VAL A 467 21.57 -2.64 -9.23
C VAL A 467 22.50 -1.49 -8.81
N SER A 468 21.98 -0.26 -8.78
CA SER A 468 22.74 0.93 -8.41
C SER A 468 23.20 0.89 -6.93
N ALA A 469 22.28 0.58 -6.02
CA ALA A 469 22.55 0.52 -4.58
C ALA A 469 23.56 -0.59 -4.24
N ARG A 470 23.45 -1.74 -4.90
CA ARG A 470 24.39 -2.88 -4.77
C ARG A 470 25.80 -2.53 -5.21
N ALA A 471 25.92 -1.80 -6.32
CA ALA A 471 27.21 -1.32 -6.82
C ALA A 471 27.82 -0.25 -5.90
N ALA A 472 26.99 0.59 -5.28
CA ALA A 472 27.43 1.66 -4.40
C ALA A 472 27.89 1.16 -3.01
N ALA A 473 27.14 0.22 -2.41
CA ALA A 473 27.43 -0.31 -1.08
C ALA A 473 26.96 -1.76 -0.94
N THR A 474 27.89 -2.66 -0.66
CA THR A 474 27.58 -4.09 -0.63
C THR A 474 26.78 -4.54 0.59
N ASP A 475 26.80 -3.75 1.66
CA ASP A 475 26.26 -4.17 2.95
C ASP A 475 24.85 -3.63 3.21
N THR A 476 24.31 -2.80 2.31
CA THR A 476 22.98 -2.18 2.41
C THR A 476 21.87 -3.20 2.71
N PHE A 477 21.99 -4.42 2.17
CA PHE A 477 21.00 -5.48 2.29
C PHE A 477 21.45 -6.65 3.18
N ALA A 478 22.51 -6.48 3.97
CA ALA A 478 23.10 -7.59 4.74
C ALA A 478 22.13 -8.21 5.78
N GLU A 479 21.24 -7.38 6.34
CA GLU A 479 20.22 -7.81 7.31
C GLU A 479 18.88 -8.18 6.65
N SER A 480 18.74 -7.97 5.33
CA SER A 480 17.49 -8.12 4.60
C SER A 480 17.47 -9.40 3.75
N ILE A 481 16.25 -9.87 3.50
CA ILE A 481 15.96 -10.85 2.45
C ILE A 481 15.45 -10.07 1.24
N VAL A 482 16.17 -10.16 0.12
CA VAL A 482 15.74 -9.60 -1.15
C VAL A 482 14.62 -10.46 -1.71
N VAL A 483 13.41 -9.90 -1.84
CA VAL A 483 12.23 -10.56 -2.40
C VAL A 483 12.03 -10.05 -3.82
N THR A 484 11.93 -10.93 -4.81
CA THR A 484 11.91 -10.49 -6.21
C THR A 484 11.24 -11.51 -7.12
N PRO A 485 10.58 -11.12 -8.22
CA PRO A 485 10.15 -12.10 -9.21
C PRO A 485 11.37 -12.78 -9.86
N VAL A 486 11.17 -13.85 -10.62
CA VAL A 486 12.26 -14.45 -11.40
C VAL A 486 12.72 -13.45 -12.48
N PRO A 487 14.03 -13.07 -12.52
CA PRO A 487 14.54 -12.14 -13.52
C PRO A 487 14.53 -12.71 -14.93
N GLU A 488 14.50 -11.81 -15.91
CA GLU A 488 14.78 -12.15 -17.30
C GLU A 488 16.24 -12.53 -17.51
N ALA A 489 16.47 -13.45 -18.45
CA ALA A 489 17.79 -13.98 -18.74
C ALA A 489 18.78 -12.89 -19.22
N GLY A 490 19.98 -12.88 -18.62
CA GLY A 490 21.11 -12.07 -19.06
C GLY A 490 21.01 -10.57 -18.77
N GLY A 491 20.03 -10.15 -17.96
CA GLY A 491 19.87 -8.75 -17.55
C GLY A 491 20.76 -8.36 -16.36
N ALA A 492 21.02 -7.06 -16.19
CA ALA A 492 21.77 -6.53 -15.05
C ALA A 492 21.12 -6.86 -13.69
N TRP A 493 19.79 -7.06 -13.68
CA TRP A 493 19.05 -7.53 -12.52
C TRP A 493 19.39 -8.98 -12.15
N GLU A 494 19.49 -9.90 -13.12
CA GLU A 494 19.91 -11.30 -12.87
C GLU A 494 21.34 -11.33 -12.32
N GLU A 495 22.27 -10.59 -12.94
CA GLU A 495 23.66 -10.49 -12.52
C GLU A 495 23.78 -9.97 -11.08
N ALA A 496 23.15 -8.83 -10.76
CA ALA A 496 23.19 -8.25 -9.42
C ALA A 496 22.57 -9.16 -8.34
N LEU A 497 21.54 -9.94 -8.70
CA LEU A 497 20.92 -10.91 -7.80
C LEU A 497 21.85 -12.08 -7.51
N LEU A 498 22.49 -12.65 -8.53
CA LEU A 498 23.43 -13.76 -8.38
C LEU A 498 24.67 -13.33 -7.60
N GLU A 499 25.20 -12.14 -7.85
CA GLU A 499 26.29 -11.55 -7.07
C GLU A 499 25.90 -11.30 -5.61
N HIS A 500 24.68 -10.82 -5.36
CA HIS A 500 24.16 -10.65 -4.01
C HIS A 500 24.18 -11.98 -3.24
N VAL A 501 23.66 -13.06 -3.83
CA VAL A 501 23.67 -14.39 -3.19
C VAL A 501 25.09 -14.92 -3.03
N ALA A 502 25.94 -14.82 -4.05
CA ALA A 502 27.32 -15.32 -4.00
C ALA A 502 28.20 -14.62 -2.95
N SER A 503 27.83 -13.39 -2.56
CA SER A 503 28.50 -12.59 -1.53
C SER A 503 27.93 -12.75 -0.12
N GLY A 504 27.06 -13.74 0.12
CA GLY A 504 26.47 -14.01 1.44
C GLY A 504 25.04 -13.52 1.60
N GLY A 505 24.45 -12.93 0.56
CA GLY A 505 23.10 -12.40 0.56
C GLY A 505 21.99 -13.44 0.59
N LYS A 506 20.77 -12.99 0.89
CA LYS A 506 19.58 -13.82 1.01
C LYS A 506 18.55 -13.37 -0.01
N ALA A 507 18.07 -14.29 -0.84
CA ALA A 507 17.10 -13.98 -1.87
C ALA A 507 15.90 -14.95 -1.85
N LEU A 508 14.69 -14.40 -1.90
CA LEU A 508 13.43 -15.13 -2.06
C LEU A 508 12.80 -14.75 -3.41
N LEU A 509 12.89 -15.67 -4.37
CA LEU A 509 12.37 -15.50 -5.71
C LEU A 509 10.95 -16.06 -5.82
N TYR A 510 10.13 -15.46 -6.67
CA TYR A 510 8.81 -16.00 -7.00
C TYR A 510 8.47 -15.95 -8.50
N GLY A 511 7.64 -16.91 -8.94
CA GLY A 511 7.12 -16.93 -10.31
C GLY A 511 7.70 -18.01 -11.23
N PRO A 512 7.28 -18.01 -12.50
CA PRO A 512 7.70 -19.02 -13.48
C PRO A 512 9.20 -18.91 -13.79
N ILE A 513 9.82 -20.03 -14.15
CA ILE A 513 11.24 -20.08 -14.55
C ILE A 513 11.42 -20.27 -16.06
N ALA A 514 10.32 -20.19 -16.83
CA ALA A 514 10.33 -20.47 -18.27
C ALA A 514 11.23 -19.51 -19.05
N GLN A 515 11.37 -18.26 -18.57
CA GLN A 515 12.19 -17.20 -19.16
C GLN A 515 13.49 -16.94 -18.38
N ALA A 516 13.80 -17.78 -17.38
CA ALA A 516 15.01 -17.64 -16.57
C ALA A 516 16.26 -17.98 -17.38
N GLY A 517 17.36 -17.27 -17.11
CA GLY A 517 18.65 -17.55 -17.73
C GLY A 517 19.26 -18.87 -17.26
N PRO A 518 20.17 -19.46 -18.07
CA PRO A 518 20.84 -20.70 -17.68
C PRO A 518 21.66 -20.57 -16.39
N GLU A 519 22.17 -19.38 -16.08
CA GLU A 519 22.93 -19.13 -14.86
C GLU A 519 22.04 -19.15 -13.62
N LEU A 520 20.86 -18.52 -13.67
CA LEU A 520 19.90 -18.60 -12.58
C LEU A 520 19.31 -20.00 -12.42
N LEU A 521 18.99 -20.68 -13.53
CA LEU A 521 18.53 -22.07 -13.49
C LEU A 521 19.58 -23.00 -12.86
N ASP A 522 20.86 -22.82 -13.22
CA ASP A 522 21.96 -23.51 -12.55
C ASP A 522 21.99 -23.16 -11.07
N ALA A 523 21.93 -21.89 -10.69
CA ALA A 523 21.95 -21.44 -9.29
C ALA A 523 20.79 -22.00 -8.46
N LEU A 524 19.60 -22.17 -9.05
CA LEU A 524 18.43 -22.77 -8.41
C LEU A 524 18.41 -24.31 -8.47
N ASN A 525 19.27 -24.94 -9.26
CA ASN A 525 19.24 -26.38 -9.58
C ASN A 525 17.94 -26.81 -10.28
N LEU A 526 17.42 -25.99 -11.18
CA LEU A 526 16.14 -26.23 -11.83
C LEU A 526 16.28 -26.44 -13.34
N SER A 527 15.39 -27.27 -13.88
CA SER A 527 15.15 -27.40 -15.30
C SER A 527 13.64 -27.51 -15.58
N CYS A 528 13.25 -27.38 -16.85
CA CYS A 528 11.85 -27.40 -17.26
C CYS A 528 11.44 -28.79 -17.79
N ALA A 529 10.36 -29.33 -17.24
CA ALA A 529 9.62 -30.48 -17.73
C ALA A 529 8.23 -30.03 -18.26
N PRO A 530 7.46 -30.90 -18.94
CA PRO A 530 6.10 -30.55 -19.37
C PRO A 530 5.25 -29.99 -18.23
N ALA A 531 4.46 -28.95 -18.45
CA ALA A 531 3.76 -28.29 -17.35
C ALA A 531 2.66 -29.17 -16.69
N LEU A 532 2.45 -29.00 -15.39
CA LEU A 532 1.26 -29.44 -14.65
C LEU A 532 0.43 -28.22 -14.23
N ALA A 533 -0.89 -28.33 -14.33
CA ALA A 533 -1.82 -27.26 -13.98
C ALA A 533 -3.12 -27.83 -13.40
N ASP A 534 -4.01 -26.94 -12.99
CA ASP A 534 -5.30 -27.20 -12.35
C ASP A 534 -5.14 -27.96 -11.03
N ALA A 535 -5.92 -29.02 -10.81
CA ALA A 535 -5.91 -29.79 -9.58
C ALA A 535 -4.61 -30.61 -9.44
N LEU A 536 -3.86 -30.30 -8.39
CA LEU A 536 -2.60 -30.92 -7.99
C LEU A 536 -2.66 -31.26 -6.49
N GLU A 537 -1.88 -32.25 -6.07
CA GLU A 537 -1.67 -32.56 -4.65
C GLU A 537 -0.36 -31.93 -4.18
N LEU A 538 -0.41 -31.13 -3.11
CA LEU A 538 0.75 -30.44 -2.54
C LEU A 538 1.29 -31.20 -1.33
N SER A 539 2.59 -31.51 -1.37
CA SER A 539 3.37 -31.98 -0.22
C SER A 539 4.30 -30.89 0.29
N LEU A 540 4.45 -30.77 1.61
CA LEU A 540 5.23 -29.74 2.29
C LEU A 540 6.29 -30.36 3.20
N GLU A 541 7.51 -29.83 3.12
CA GLU A 541 8.63 -30.08 4.04
C GLU A 541 8.87 -28.90 5.02
N LEU A 542 8.01 -27.88 4.94
CA LEU A 542 7.99 -26.68 5.78
C LEU A 542 7.02 -26.84 6.95
N GLU A 543 7.26 -26.14 8.06
CA GLU A 543 6.32 -26.11 9.18
C GLU A 543 5.09 -25.26 8.81
N PRO A 544 3.87 -25.83 8.78
CA PRO A 544 2.67 -25.06 8.45
C PRO A 544 2.15 -24.27 9.66
N ASP A 545 1.12 -23.45 9.41
CA ASP A 545 0.25 -22.90 10.46
C ASP A 545 -0.38 -24.00 11.32
N LEU A 546 -0.76 -23.62 12.54
CA LEU A 546 -1.34 -24.53 13.51
C LEU A 546 -2.87 -24.37 13.53
N PHE A 547 -3.59 -25.48 13.38
CA PHE A 547 -5.05 -25.50 13.32
C PHE A 547 -5.63 -26.37 14.44
N ALA A 548 -6.61 -25.86 15.18
CA ALA A 548 -7.24 -26.61 16.26
C ALA A 548 -8.31 -27.60 15.76
N SER A 549 -9.07 -27.24 14.72
CA SER A 549 -10.23 -27.99 14.25
C SER A 549 -10.14 -28.41 12.78
N VAL A 550 -9.88 -27.48 11.85
CA VAL A 550 -9.88 -27.74 10.40
C VAL A 550 -8.57 -27.27 9.78
N PRO A 551 -7.71 -28.20 9.29
CA PRO A 551 -6.42 -27.84 8.72
C PRO A 551 -6.54 -27.23 7.31
N MET A 552 -5.44 -26.66 6.83
CA MET A 552 -5.28 -26.26 5.43
C MET A 552 -5.40 -27.49 4.52
N ALA A 553 -6.11 -27.36 3.40
CA ALA A 553 -6.21 -28.42 2.40
C ALA A 553 -4.84 -28.74 1.77
N GLN A 554 -4.64 -29.97 1.30
CA GLN A 554 -3.45 -30.33 0.50
C GLN A 554 -3.71 -30.23 -1.01
N ASP A 555 -4.99 -30.19 -1.41
CA ASP A 555 -5.39 -30.01 -2.80
C ASP A 555 -5.05 -28.58 -3.25
N LEU A 556 -4.13 -28.43 -4.21
CA LEU A 556 -3.80 -27.15 -4.82
C LEU A 556 -4.51 -27.04 -6.16
N LEU A 557 -5.26 -25.96 -6.37
CA LEU A 557 -5.79 -25.61 -7.68
C LEU A 557 -4.91 -24.52 -8.31
N HIS A 558 -4.21 -24.85 -9.39
CA HIS A 558 -3.26 -23.98 -10.09
C HIS A 558 -3.82 -23.50 -11.45
N PRO A 559 -4.60 -22.41 -11.48
CA PRO A 559 -5.16 -21.88 -12.72
C PRO A 559 -4.06 -21.21 -13.56
N GLU A 560 -3.80 -21.72 -14.77
CA GLU A 560 -2.75 -21.20 -15.66
C GLU A 560 -2.96 -19.72 -15.99
N LEU A 561 -4.21 -19.34 -16.30
CA LEU A 561 -4.59 -17.97 -16.65
C LEU A 561 -4.14 -16.94 -15.61
N LEU A 562 -4.31 -17.26 -14.32
CA LEU A 562 -3.98 -16.34 -13.23
C LEU A 562 -2.55 -16.53 -12.71
N SER A 563 -1.90 -17.64 -13.05
CA SER A 563 -0.61 -18.06 -12.45
C SER A 563 0.59 -17.99 -13.41
N ALA A 564 0.43 -17.28 -14.53
CA ALA A 564 1.41 -17.18 -15.61
C ALA A 564 1.86 -18.56 -16.13
N GLY A 565 0.89 -19.38 -16.55
CA GLY A 565 1.10 -20.72 -17.07
C GLY A 565 1.28 -21.81 -15.99
N GLY A 566 1.40 -23.07 -16.39
CA GLY A 566 1.54 -24.19 -15.46
C GLY A 566 2.91 -24.33 -14.77
N MET A 567 2.99 -25.32 -13.87
CA MET A 567 4.19 -25.70 -13.12
C MET A 567 5.09 -26.64 -13.94
N HIS A 568 6.30 -26.19 -14.28
CA HIS A 568 7.24 -26.95 -15.12
C HIS A 568 8.54 -27.35 -14.40
N ALA A 569 8.84 -26.77 -13.24
CA ALA A 569 10.11 -26.95 -12.57
C ALA A 569 10.33 -28.39 -12.07
N VAL A 570 11.51 -28.93 -12.35
CA VAL A 570 12.06 -30.16 -11.77
C VAL A 570 13.53 -29.93 -11.38
N ILE A 571 14.04 -30.70 -10.42
CA ILE A 571 15.46 -30.65 -10.06
C ILE A 571 16.32 -31.06 -11.25
N ALA A 572 17.36 -30.28 -11.56
CA ALA A 572 18.29 -30.57 -12.64
C ALA A 572 19.28 -31.66 -12.25
N ASN A 573 19.78 -31.61 -11.01
CA ASN A 573 20.71 -32.58 -10.44
C ASN A 573 20.30 -32.95 -9.01
N ASP A 574 20.66 -34.14 -8.57
CA ASP A 574 20.53 -34.54 -7.16
C ASP A 574 21.81 -34.12 -6.42
N ASP A 575 21.70 -33.18 -5.47
CA ASP A 575 22.81 -32.67 -4.66
C ASP A 575 22.38 -32.34 -3.23
N ASP A 576 23.34 -32.33 -2.30
CA ASP A 576 23.10 -32.02 -0.87
C ASP A 576 22.89 -30.51 -0.61
N ASP A 577 23.17 -29.67 -1.60
CA ASP A 577 23.05 -28.20 -1.51
C ASP A 577 21.60 -27.74 -1.75
N THR A 578 20.74 -28.61 -2.31
CA THR A 578 19.36 -28.33 -2.68
C THR A 578 18.38 -29.02 -1.74
N ARG A 579 17.48 -28.26 -1.13
CA ARG A 579 16.37 -28.78 -0.34
C ARG A 579 15.05 -28.41 -1.00
N ILE A 580 14.29 -29.42 -1.42
CA ILE A 580 12.90 -29.22 -1.86
C ILE A 580 12.05 -28.89 -0.63
N LEU A 581 11.31 -27.79 -0.70
CA LEU A 581 10.45 -27.30 0.37
C LEU A 581 8.98 -27.65 0.15
N ALA A 582 8.56 -27.68 -1.11
CA ALA A 582 7.20 -28.07 -1.50
C ALA A 582 7.19 -28.72 -2.88
N THR A 583 6.30 -29.69 -3.05
CA THR A 583 6.14 -30.47 -4.29
C THR A 583 4.68 -30.53 -4.68
N ALA A 584 4.36 -30.21 -5.94
CA ALA A 584 3.02 -30.35 -6.50
C ALA A 584 2.97 -31.54 -7.48
N SER A 585 1.98 -32.41 -7.33
CA SER A 585 1.93 -33.67 -8.07
C SER A 585 0.57 -33.99 -8.67
N ARG A 586 0.58 -34.79 -9.75
CA ARG A 586 -0.61 -35.37 -10.37
C ARG A 586 -0.29 -36.80 -10.83
N GLY A 587 -0.82 -37.78 -10.11
CA GLY A 587 -0.47 -39.18 -10.34
C GLY A 587 1.02 -39.42 -10.18
N ALA A 588 1.69 -39.94 -11.22
CA ALA A 588 3.13 -40.20 -11.19
C ALA A 588 4.01 -38.99 -11.56
N GLN A 589 3.41 -37.86 -11.94
CA GLN A 589 4.16 -36.66 -12.32
C GLN A 589 4.26 -35.70 -11.14
N SER A 590 5.42 -35.08 -10.97
CA SER A 590 5.73 -34.20 -9.84
C SER A 590 6.55 -32.99 -10.29
N ARG A 591 6.26 -31.82 -9.73
CA ARG A 591 6.92 -30.53 -10.00
C ARG A 591 7.34 -29.88 -8.69
N VAL A 592 8.50 -29.24 -8.70
CA VAL A 592 8.97 -28.47 -7.56
C VAL A 592 8.12 -27.21 -7.47
N ALA A 593 7.47 -27.01 -6.31
CA ALA A 593 6.65 -25.83 -6.04
C ALA A 593 7.42 -24.80 -5.20
N ALA A 594 8.34 -25.25 -4.35
CA ALA A 594 9.31 -24.41 -3.67
C ALA A 594 10.60 -25.17 -3.35
N LEU A 595 11.74 -24.47 -3.35
CA LEU A 595 13.04 -25.01 -2.94
C LEU A 595 13.88 -23.97 -2.22
N CYS A 596 14.84 -24.45 -1.43
CA CYS A 596 15.94 -23.68 -0.87
C CYS A 596 17.26 -24.25 -1.39
N ARG A 597 18.21 -23.37 -1.68
CA ARG A 597 19.56 -23.74 -2.07
C ARG A 597 20.60 -22.87 -1.38
N SER A 598 21.69 -23.50 -0.94
CA SER A 598 22.89 -22.81 -0.45
C SER A 598 24.11 -23.62 -0.86
N ARG A 599 25.09 -22.98 -1.51
CA ARG A 599 26.34 -23.62 -1.94
C ARG A 599 27.49 -23.22 -1.01
N PRO A 600 28.48 -24.10 -0.76
CA PRO A 600 29.66 -23.76 0.05
C PRO A 600 30.41 -22.50 -0.43
N GLY A 601 30.37 -22.20 -1.72
CA GLY A 601 31.02 -21.03 -2.32
C GLY A 601 30.30 -19.69 -2.11
N TRP A 602 29.07 -19.67 -1.59
CA TRP A 602 28.25 -18.46 -1.47
C TRP A 602 28.43 -17.69 -0.17
N GLN A 603 29.47 -17.99 0.63
CA GLN A 603 29.76 -17.27 1.87
C GLN A 603 28.58 -17.24 2.86
N GLY A 604 27.78 -18.30 2.89
CA GLY A 604 26.55 -18.38 3.70
C GLY A 604 25.30 -17.80 3.01
N GLY A 605 25.42 -17.38 1.76
CA GLY A 605 24.30 -16.92 0.95
C GLY A 605 23.33 -18.04 0.62
N THR A 606 22.07 -17.68 0.46
CA THR A 606 20.96 -18.61 0.31
C THR A 606 19.94 -18.03 -0.66
N VAL A 607 19.50 -18.86 -1.60
CA VAL A 607 18.39 -18.55 -2.50
C VAL A 607 17.24 -19.50 -2.25
N VAL A 608 16.05 -18.95 -2.13
CA VAL A 608 14.79 -19.70 -2.02
C VAL A 608 13.93 -19.29 -3.21
N TRP A 609 13.26 -20.25 -3.84
CA TRP A 609 12.36 -19.98 -4.95
C TRP A 609 10.99 -20.62 -4.68
N VAL A 610 9.93 -19.89 -5.03
CA VAL A 610 8.53 -20.31 -4.93
C VAL A 610 7.87 -20.12 -6.30
N ARG A 611 7.33 -21.19 -6.91
CA ARG A 611 6.63 -21.08 -8.21
C ARG A 611 5.46 -20.10 -8.17
N GLY A 612 4.77 -20.07 -7.04
CA GLY A 612 3.59 -19.26 -6.79
C GLY A 612 2.34 -19.79 -7.47
N THR A 613 1.19 -19.46 -6.91
CA THR A 613 -0.14 -19.77 -7.46
C THR A 613 -1.06 -18.69 -6.95
N VAL A 614 -1.77 -18.01 -7.87
CA VAL A 614 -2.84 -17.10 -7.49
C VAL A 614 -4.05 -17.97 -7.16
N ALA A 615 -4.26 -18.24 -5.87
CA ALA A 615 -5.26 -19.17 -5.36
C ALA A 615 -6.65 -18.51 -5.33
N CYS A 616 -7.08 -18.02 -6.49
CA CYS A 616 -8.36 -17.36 -6.70
C CYS A 616 -9.16 -18.07 -7.79
N ASN A 617 -10.48 -17.92 -7.73
CA ASN A 617 -11.40 -18.57 -8.66
C ASN A 617 -11.36 -17.91 -10.06
N PRO A 618 -10.84 -18.59 -11.11
CA PRO A 618 -10.78 -18.04 -12.45
C PRO A 618 -12.15 -17.91 -13.12
N GLU A 619 -13.20 -18.55 -12.60
CA GLU A 619 -14.57 -18.42 -13.11
C GLU A 619 -15.29 -17.17 -12.55
N GLN A 620 -14.71 -16.50 -11.54
CA GLN A 620 -15.31 -15.35 -10.86
C GLN A 620 -14.53 -14.05 -11.11
N THR A 621 -14.28 -13.74 -12.37
CA THR A 621 -13.54 -12.54 -12.77
C THR A 621 -14.43 -11.33 -13.08
N SER A 622 -15.76 -11.44 -12.94
CA SER A 622 -16.71 -10.37 -13.29
C SER A 622 -16.84 -9.27 -12.23
N GLY A 623 -16.29 -9.48 -11.03
CA GLY A 623 -16.23 -8.48 -9.98
C GLY A 623 -15.02 -7.55 -10.10
N HIS A 624 -14.88 -6.67 -9.12
CA HIS A 624 -13.75 -5.74 -9.05
C HIS A 624 -12.42 -6.40 -8.70
N LEU A 625 -12.44 -7.49 -7.95
CA LEU A 625 -11.25 -8.16 -7.42
C LEU A 625 -11.34 -9.67 -7.62
N LEU A 626 -10.18 -10.33 -7.68
CA LEU A 626 -10.10 -11.78 -7.62
C LEU A 626 -10.62 -12.29 -6.26
N ILE A 627 -11.43 -13.35 -6.32
CA ILE A 627 -12.03 -14.02 -5.16
C ILE A 627 -11.16 -15.22 -4.74
N PRO A 628 -10.55 -15.21 -3.55
CA PRO A 628 -9.76 -16.33 -3.06
C PRO A 628 -10.56 -17.62 -2.92
N PHE A 629 -9.93 -18.76 -3.13
CA PHE A 629 -10.52 -20.06 -2.79
C PHE A 629 -10.71 -20.20 -1.27
N ASN A 630 -11.63 -21.09 -0.87
CA ASN A 630 -11.72 -21.50 0.51
C ASN A 630 -10.49 -22.37 0.89
N PRO A 631 -9.65 -21.96 1.84
CA PRO A 631 -8.44 -22.68 2.23
C PRO A 631 -8.68 -24.06 2.86
N THR A 632 -9.91 -24.37 3.27
CA THR A 632 -10.28 -25.73 3.73
C THR A 632 -10.56 -26.69 2.58
N VAL A 633 -10.62 -26.20 1.34
CA VAL A 633 -10.89 -26.98 0.12
C VAL A 633 -9.69 -26.94 -0.82
N HIS A 634 -9.09 -25.77 -1.01
CA HIS A 634 -7.90 -25.61 -1.83
C HIS A 634 -6.80 -24.90 -1.07
N PHE A 635 -5.58 -25.43 -1.11
CA PHE A 635 -4.40 -24.83 -0.48
C PHE A 635 -4.18 -23.40 -1.00
N ALA A 636 -4.00 -22.45 -0.09
CA ALA A 636 -3.66 -21.07 -0.41
C ALA A 636 -2.18 -20.95 -0.82
N GLY A 637 -1.88 -21.09 -2.11
CA GLY A 637 -0.51 -21.16 -2.65
C GLY A 637 0.40 -19.98 -2.25
N GLU A 638 -0.16 -18.80 -2.00
CA GLU A 638 0.55 -17.59 -1.62
C GLU A 638 1.18 -17.68 -0.22
N VAL A 639 0.65 -18.53 0.66
CA VAL A 639 1.22 -18.74 2.01
C VAL A 639 2.63 -19.33 1.96
N LEU A 640 3.01 -19.97 0.84
CA LEU A 640 4.36 -20.52 0.65
C LEU A 640 5.44 -19.43 0.76
N MET A 641 5.14 -18.19 0.39
CA MET A 641 6.09 -17.08 0.55
C MET A 641 6.44 -16.83 2.01
N ARG A 642 5.46 -16.91 2.92
CA ARG A 642 5.69 -16.79 4.36
C ARG A 642 6.38 -18.03 4.93
N TYR A 643 5.96 -19.23 4.53
CA TYR A 643 6.58 -20.47 5.02
C TYR A 643 8.04 -20.61 4.56
N ALA A 644 8.34 -20.17 3.34
CA ALA A 644 9.69 -20.14 2.79
C ALA A 644 10.69 -19.34 3.64
N LEU A 645 10.22 -18.34 4.41
CA LEU A 645 11.06 -17.54 5.30
C LEU A 645 11.78 -18.36 6.39
N GLN A 646 11.26 -19.55 6.72
CA GLN A 646 11.89 -20.48 7.66
C GLN A 646 13.31 -20.89 7.22
N SER A 647 13.56 -20.90 5.90
CA SER A 647 14.89 -21.19 5.35
C SER A 647 15.93 -20.10 5.64
N PHE A 648 15.48 -18.92 6.08
CA PHE A 648 16.32 -17.81 6.53
C PHE A 648 16.32 -17.63 8.05
N GLY A 649 15.66 -18.52 8.81
CA GLY A 649 15.50 -18.42 10.26
C GLY A 649 14.41 -17.45 10.73
N LEU A 650 13.56 -16.97 9.81
CA LEU A 650 12.39 -16.14 10.14
C LEU A 650 11.12 -17.00 10.11
N HIS A 651 10.59 -17.30 11.30
CA HIS A 651 9.38 -18.11 11.48
C HIS A 651 8.25 -17.20 11.92
N ILE A 652 7.19 -17.16 11.12
CA ILE A 652 5.94 -16.47 11.41
C ILE A 652 4.84 -17.50 11.22
N THR A 653 4.42 -18.13 12.32
CA THR A 653 3.38 -19.16 12.32
C THR A 653 2.11 -18.58 12.91
N VAL A 654 0.96 -18.85 12.29
CA VAL A 654 -0.34 -18.42 12.80
C VAL A 654 -1.03 -19.63 13.44
N GLU A 655 -1.52 -19.45 14.66
CA GLU A 655 -2.44 -20.37 15.30
C GLU A 655 -3.88 -19.93 15.00
N LYS A 656 -4.68 -20.86 14.51
CA LYS A 656 -6.09 -20.67 14.16
C LYS A 656 -6.91 -21.86 14.64
N ASP A 657 -8.22 -21.68 14.74
CA ASP A 657 -9.15 -22.81 14.86
C ASP A 657 -9.28 -23.53 13.51
N SER A 658 -9.55 -22.79 12.44
CA SER A 658 -9.77 -23.30 11.09
C SER A 658 -8.95 -22.55 10.05
N ALA A 659 -8.52 -23.24 8.98
CA ALA A 659 -7.83 -22.62 7.86
C ALA A 659 -8.63 -21.50 7.18
N ALA A 660 -9.98 -21.55 7.25
CA ALA A 660 -10.85 -20.49 6.74
C ALA A 660 -10.73 -19.15 7.51
N GLN A 661 -10.17 -19.14 8.72
CA GLN A 661 -9.94 -17.90 9.45
C GLN A 661 -8.81 -17.09 8.79
N GLY A 662 -9.05 -15.79 8.63
CA GLY A 662 -8.06 -14.86 8.07
C GLY A 662 -6.77 -14.82 8.90
N SER A 663 -5.62 -14.80 8.24
CA SER A 663 -4.34 -14.53 8.90
C SER A 663 -4.26 -13.06 9.31
N PRO A 664 -3.53 -12.73 10.39
CA PRO A 664 -3.09 -11.37 10.62
C PRO A 664 -2.25 -10.86 9.45
N VAL A 665 -2.49 -9.63 9.02
CA VAL A 665 -1.58 -8.88 8.14
C VAL A 665 -0.62 -8.12 9.03
N LEU A 666 0.68 -8.14 8.70
CA LEU A 666 1.70 -7.47 9.49
C LEU A 666 2.83 -6.95 8.62
N THR A 667 3.59 -6.00 9.16
CA THR A 667 4.83 -5.49 8.59
C THR A 667 5.91 -5.40 9.67
N VAL A 668 7.18 -5.36 9.25
CA VAL A 668 8.31 -5.13 10.17
C VAL A 668 9.22 -4.04 9.62
N ALA A 669 9.15 -2.85 10.22
CA ALA A 669 10.01 -1.72 9.88
C ALA A 669 11.27 -1.69 10.75
N ARG A 670 12.32 -1.03 10.25
CA ARG A 670 13.55 -0.73 10.99
C ARG A 670 13.61 0.77 11.24
N HIS A 671 13.79 1.15 12.50
CA HIS A 671 13.95 2.55 12.91
C HIS A 671 14.91 2.66 14.09
N ALA A 672 15.90 3.56 14.01
CA ALA A 672 16.88 3.80 15.06
C ALA A 672 17.47 2.48 15.60
N ASN A 673 17.87 1.61 14.67
CA ASN A 673 18.42 0.27 14.90
C ASN A 673 17.47 -0.72 15.60
N GLY A 674 16.22 -0.34 15.92
CA GLY A 674 15.18 -1.22 16.46
C GLY A 674 14.27 -1.79 15.38
N PHE A 675 13.41 -2.74 15.76
CA PHE A 675 12.37 -3.32 14.91
C PHE A 675 11.00 -2.82 15.37
N PHE A 676 10.14 -2.43 14.44
CA PHE A 676 8.78 -1.97 14.71
C PHE A 676 7.80 -2.84 13.95
N LEU A 677 7.02 -3.61 14.70
CA LEU A 677 6.05 -4.54 14.15
C LEU A 677 4.65 -3.90 14.20
N SER A 678 4.02 -3.76 13.05
CA SER A 678 2.64 -3.28 12.91
C SER A 678 1.75 -4.40 12.40
N GLY A 679 0.48 -4.44 12.80
CA GLY A 679 -0.43 -5.44 12.26
C GLY A 679 -1.92 -5.16 12.41
N PHE A 680 -2.67 -5.85 11.56
CA PHE A 680 -4.13 -5.97 11.56
C PHE A 680 -4.54 -7.43 11.77
N THR A 681 -5.19 -7.70 12.89
CA THR A 681 -5.68 -9.03 13.26
C THR A 681 -7.18 -9.08 13.07
N ARG A 682 -7.67 -9.55 11.90
CA ARG A 682 -9.12 -9.64 11.56
C ARG A 682 -9.92 -10.59 12.45
N ASP A 683 -9.28 -11.56 13.09
CA ASP A 683 -9.90 -12.39 14.13
C ASP A 683 -8.97 -12.46 15.34
N THR A 684 -9.35 -11.79 16.44
CA THR A 684 -8.53 -11.69 17.66
C THR A 684 -8.45 -13.00 18.44
N THR A 685 -9.10 -14.08 17.97
CA THR A 685 -8.91 -15.43 18.52
C THR A 685 -7.67 -16.12 17.96
N THR A 686 -7.08 -15.58 16.90
CA THR A 686 -5.81 -16.07 16.33
C THR A 686 -4.61 -15.64 17.18
N ALA A 687 -3.50 -16.38 17.07
CA ALA A 687 -2.23 -16.02 17.68
C ALA A 687 -1.07 -16.12 16.70
N LEU A 688 -0.05 -15.29 16.89
CA LEU A 688 1.20 -15.32 16.16
C LEU A 688 2.27 -16.03 17.01
N ARG A 689 3.03 -16.94 16.41
CA ARG A 689 4.31 -17.38 16.92
C ARG A 689 5.42 -16.80 16.06
N LEU A 690 6.35 -16.11 16.72
CA LEU A 690 7.41 -15.37 16.07
C LEU A 690 8.77 -15.90 16.53
N ARG A 691 9.64 -16.18 15.57
CA ARG A 691 11.08 -16.36 15.78
C ARG A 691 11.84 -15.70 14.65
N PHE A 692 12.83 -14.91 15.01
CA PHE A 692 13.71 -14.22 14.09
C PHE A 692 15.09 -14.89 14.11
N PRO A 693 15.96 -14.62 13.13
CA PRO A 693 17.36 -15.07 13.18
C PRO A 693 18.08 -14.64 14.47
N GLN A 694 17.67 -13.50 15.02
CA GLN A 694 18.15 -12.93 16.28
C GLN A 694 17.67 -13.69 17.53
N GLY A 695 16.63 -14.53 17.43
CA GLY A 695 15.96 -15.19 18.55
C GLY A 695 14.46 -14.87 18.63
N ALA A 696 13.84 -15.18 19.76
CA ALA A 696 12.44 -14.86 20.02
C ALA A 696 12.28 -13.36 20.31
N PRO A 697 11.49 -12.60 19.51
CA PRO A 697 11.32 -11.16 19.71
C PRO A 697 10.48 -10.88 20.96
N LEU A 698 10.90 -9.91 21.77
CA LEU A 698 10.11 -9.40 22.90
C LEU A 698 9.53 -8.02 22.56
N LEU A 699 8.23 -8.00 22.27
CA LEU A 699 7.48 -6.78 21.98
C LEU A 699 7.32 -5.93 23.23
N VAL A 700 7.75 -4.66 23.18
CA VAL A 700 7.71 -3.74 24.32
C VAL A 700 6.28 -3.49 24.77
N GLY A 701 6.05 -3.66 26.07
CA GLY A 701 4.75 -3.48 26.72
C GLY A 701 3.88 -4.74 26.74
N LEU A 702 4.43 -5.91 26.40
CA LEU A 702 3.71 -7.18 26.37
C LEU A 702 4.48 -8.30 27.08
N GLU A 703 3.73 -9.20 27.70
CA GLU A 703 4.18 -10.55 28.05
C GLU A 703 4.00 -11.50 26.86
N THR A 704 4.83 -12.53 26.81
CA THR A 704 4.72 -13.63 25.85
C THR A 704 5.03 -14.96 26.53
N ARG A 705 4.48 -16.05 26.01
CA ARG A 705 4.95 -17.37 26.35
C ARG A 705 5.95 -17.82 25.30
N LEU A 706 7.16 -18.14 25.74
CA LEU A 706 8.16 -18.81 24.92
C LEU A 706 7.79 -20.30 24.79
N THR A 707 7.66 -20.78 23.56
CA THR A 707 7.37 -22.19 23.26
C THR A 707 8.19 -22.59 22.05
N GLY A 708 9.01 -23.65 22.17
CA GLY A 708 9.91 -24.07 21.09
C GLY A 708 10.84 -22.96 20.56
N GLY A 709 11.28 -22.04 21.42
CA GLY A 709 12.12 -20.90 21.03
C GLY A 709 11.40 -19.81 20.21
N GLN A 710 10.07 -19.77 20.23
CA GLN A 710 9.22 -18.77 19.57
C GLN A 710 8.40 -17.98 20.60
N SER A 711 8.26 -16.67 20.40
CA SER A 711 7.34 -15.83 21.19
C SER A 711 5.91 -16.00 20.67
N ARG A 712 4.97 -16.32 21.54
CA ARG A 712 3.54 -16.41 21.22
C ARG A 712 2.76 -15.17 21.65
N TYR A 713 2.04 -14.54 20.73
CA TYR A 713 1.22 -13.35 20.96
C TYR A 713 -0.21 -13.51 20.42
N ALA A 714 -1.22 -13.20 21.24
CA ALA A 714 -2.57 -12.93 20.78
C ALA A 714 -2.76 -11.42 20.74
N MET A 715 -2.88 -10.85 19.55
CA MET A 715 -2.82 -9.40 19.33
C MET A 715 -4.22 -8.80 19.20
N PRO A 716 -4.43 -7.53 19.63
CA PRO A 716 -5.67 -6.81 19.37
C PRO A 716 -5.86 -6.54 17.87
N ARG A 717 -7.01 -5.95 17.51
CA ARG A 717 -7.39 -5.64 16.12
C ARG A 717 -6.28 -4.89 15.38
N ALA A 718 -5.80 -3.79 15.94
CA ALA A 718 -4.66 -3.04 15.45
C ALA A 718 -3.56 -2.99 16.51
N TRP A 719 -2.32 -3.07 16.08
CA TRP A 719 -1.18 -3.01 16.99
C TRP A 719 0.06 -2.46 16.29
N HIS A 720 0.90 -1.79 17.07
CA HIS A 720 2.20 -1.27 16.68
C HIS A 720 3.15 -1.37 17.89
N ARG A 721 4.22 -2.15 17.76
CA ARG A 721 5.10 -2.49 18.88
C ARG A 721 6.57 -2.43 18.48
N GLU A 722 7.33 -1.68 19.26
CA GLU A 722 8.79 -1.70 19.24
C GLU A 722 9.31 -3.04 19.77
N CYS A 723 10.38 -3.53 19.16
CA CYS A 723 11.16 -4.68 19.58
C CYS A 723 12.65 -4.32 19.49
N ARG A 724 13.31 -4.28 20.65
CA ARG A 724 14.76 -4.09 20.76
C ARG A 724 15.47 -5.27 21.41
N VAL A 725 14.73 -6.24 21.91
CA VAL A 725 15.28 -7.37 22.67
C VAL A 725 14.83 -8.67 22.02
N PHE A 726 15.80 -9.50 21.65
CA PHE A 726 15.58 -10.87 21.26
C PHE A 726 16.19 -11.80 22.30
N VAL A 727 15.52 -12.92 22.55
CA VAL A 727 15.92 -13.90 23.55
C VAL A 727 16.07 -15.28 22.93
N GLU A 728 17.15 -15.97 23.27
CA GLU A 728 17.30 -17.40 23.07
C GLU A 728 17.50 -18.09 24.41
N GLN A 729 16.60 -19.00 24.76
CA GLN A 729 16.73 -19.90 25.90
C GLN A 729 15.99 -21.21 25.62
N GLU A 730 16.46 -22.31 26.21
CA GLU A 730 15.84 -23.63 26.07
C GLU A 730 14.58 -23.76 26.93
N THR A 731 14.61 -23.18 28.13
CA THR A 731 13.50 -23.28 29.09
C THR A 731 12.30 -22.49 28.59
N GLU A 732 11.20 -23.19 28.34
CA GLU A 732 9.91 -22.57 28.06
C GLU A 732 9.36 -21.84 29.29
N GLY A 733 8.66 -20.73 29.06
CA GLY A 733 8.20 -19.90 30.16
C GLY A 733 7.53 -18.62 29.71
N VAL A 734 7.15 -17.78 30.68
CA VAL A 734 6.66 -16.44 30.40
C VAL A 734 7.83 -15.48 30.39
N LEU A 735 7.99 -14.77 29.28
CA LEU A 735 8.92 -13.65 29.13
C LEU A 735 8.13 -12.34 29.04
N ALA A 736 8.75 -11.24 29.44
CA ALA A 736 8.15 -9.92 29.26
C ALA A 736 9.21 -8.88 28.94
N CYS A 737 8.81 -7.85 28.19
CA CYS A 737 9.60 -6.64 27.98
C CYS A 737 8.70 -5.43 28.20
N HIS A 738 9.07 -4.52 29.10
CA HIS A 738 8.26 -3.34 29.41
C HIS A 738 9.11 -2.09 29.60
N THR A 739 8.52 -0.94 29.27
CA THR A 739 9.14 0.36 29.55
C THR A 739 9.16 0.60 31.06
N VAL A 740 10.34 0.93 31.57
CA VAL A 740 10.53 1.36 32.96
C VAL A 740 10.87 2.85 32.94
N ARG A 741 10.34 3.60 33.92
CA ARG A 741 10.69 5.02 34.05
C ARG A 741 12.22 5.21 34.12
N SER A 742 12.76 6.22 33.44
CA SER A 742 14.19 6.55 33.50
C SER A 742 14.65 6.78 34.94
N GLY A 743 13.99 7.68 35.69
CA GLY A 743 14.23 7.88 37.14
C GLY A 743 15.66 8.27 37.54
N MET A 744 16.56 8.53 36.57
CA MET A 744 17.97 8.82 36.77
C MET A 744 18.42 9.87 35.74
N VAL A 745 19.02 10.97 36.19
CA VAL A 745 19.55 12.00 35.30
C VAL A 745 20.64 11.39 34.41
N GLY A 746 20.54 11.62 33.10
CA GLY A 746 21.48 11.10 32.10
C GLY A 746 21.07 9.77 31.47
N VAL A 747 20.00 9.13 31.96
CA VAL A 747 19.34 7.98 31.32
C VAL A 747 18.09 8.48 30.61
N GLU A 748 18.00 8.27 29.31
CA GLU A 748 16.86 8.68 28.49
C GLU A 748 15.76 7.62 28.54
N ARG A 749 16.13 6.35 28.35
CA ARG A 749 15.19 5.23 28.26
C ARG A 749 15.64 4.04 29.09
N ARG A 750 14.66 3.20 29.46
CA ARG A 750 14.91 1.96 30.18
C ARG A 750 13.88 0.90 29.84
N LEU A 751 14.36 -0.32 29.64
CA LEU A 751 13.55 -1.52 29.45
C LEU A 751 13.81 -2.51 30.57
N GLY A 752 12.74 -3.09 31.12
CA GLY A 752 12.79 -4.24 32.01
C GLY A 752 12.46 -5.51 31.23
N VAL A 753 13.33 -6.51 31.32
CA VAL A 753 13.16 -7.84 30.71
C VAL A 753 13.10 -8.88 31.82
N SER A 754 12.08 -9.72 31.84
CA SER A 754 11.85 -10.68 32.92
C SER A 754 11.60 -12.10 32.44
N GLY A 755 11.80 -13.07 33.33
CA GLY A 755 11.55 -14.50 33.06
C GLY A 755 12.70 -15.22 32.37
N LEU A 756 13.89 -14.61 32.33
CA LEU A 756 15.05 -15.16 31.66
C LEU A 756 15.59 -16.37 32.42
N ASP A 757 15.96 -17.42 31.70
CA ASP A 757 16.60 -18.61 32.28
C ASP A 757 17.76 -19.08 31.41
N SER A 758 18.99 -18.85 31.88
CA SER A 758 20.23 -19.11 31.15
C SER A 758 20.20 -18.58 29.71
N ALA A 759 19.56 -17.43 29.53
CA ALA A 759 19.24 -16.87 28.24
C ALA A 759 20.42 -16.13 27.59
N THR A 760 20.49 -16.18 26.26
CA THR A 760 21.21 -15.19 25.46
C THR A 760 20.25 -14.06 25.10
N ILE A 761 20.64 -12.84 25.44
CA ILE A 761 19.91 -11.60 25.14
C ILE A 761 20.65 -10.85 24.04
N ARG A 762 19.95 -10.46 22.99
CA ARG A 762 20.44 -9.53 21.97
C ARG A 762 19.64 -8.24 22.05
N PHE A 763 20.30 -7.16 22.47
CA PHE A 763 19.70 -5.84 22.59
C PHE A 763 20.17 -4.91 21.47
N TYR A 764 19.24 -4.23 20.82
CA TYR A 764 19.50 -3.29 19.74
C TYR A 764 19.45 -1.84 20.25
N PRO A 765 20.60 -1.25 20.61
CA PRO A 765 20.65 0.10 21.16
C PRO A 765 20.28 1.14 20.11
N GLU A 766 19.72 2.27 20.55
CA GLU A 766 19.55 3.44 19.69
C GLU A 766 20.92 3.94 19.22
N PRO A 767 21.08 4.36 17.96
CA PRO A 767 22.36 4.82 17.43
C PRO A 767 23.00 5.91 18.30
N GLY A 768 24.28 5.74 18.65
CA GLY A 768 25.03 6.70 19.46
C GLY A 768 24.81 6.59 20.98
N THR A 769 24.05 5.59 21.44
CA THR A 769 23.79 5.33 22.86
C THR A 769 24.60 4.16 23.42
N GLU A 770 25.34 3.42 22.57
CA GLU A 770 25.97 2.14 22.88
C GLU A 770 26.91 2.22 24.08
N ALA A 771 27.72 3.27 24.17
CA ALA A 771 28.65 3.48 25.27
C ALA A 771 27.97 3.83 26.61
N ARG A 772 26.68 4.20 26.59
CA ARG A 772 25.87 4.54 27.77
C ARG A 772 25.00 3.38 28.22
N VAL A 773 24.87 2.33 27.43
CA VAL A 773 24.03 1.18 27.76
C VAL A 773 24.58 0.47 29.01
N THR A 774 23.70 0.28 29.98
CA THR A 774 23.96 -0.52 31.18
C THR A 774 22.91 -1.61 31.30
N MET A 775 23.35 -2.85 31.52
CA MET A 775 22.49 -3.99 31.81
C MET A 775 22.73 -4.47 33.24
N ILE A 776 21.71 -4.38 34.09
CA ILE A 776 21.78 -4.73 35.51
C ILE A 776 20.77 -5.82 35.81
N ARG A 777 21.25 -6.97 36.26
CA ARG A 777 20.42 -8.06 36.76
C ARG A 777 19.86 -7.72 38.14
N ASN A 778 18.58 -8.02 38.34
CA ASN A 778 17.81 -7.75 39.56
C ASN A 778 17.87 -6.27 39.99
N GLY A 779 17.96 -5.39 38.99
CA GLY A 779 18.02 -3.94 39.19
C GLY A 779 16.71 -3.41 39.76
N HIS A 780 16.75 -2.83 40.95
CA HIS A 780 15.59 -2.25 41.63
C HIS A 780 15.82 -0.78 41.94
N HIS A 781 14.75 0.01 42.06
CA HIS A 781 14.81 1.43 42.39
C HIS A 781 15.69 1.66 43.65
N PRO A 782 16.67 2.59 43.62
CA PRO A 782 16.87 3.69 42.66
C PRO A 782 17.68 3.34 41.40
N PHE A 783 17.78 2.06 41.06
CA PHE A 783 18.45 1.53 39.85
C PHE A 783 19.97 1.74 39.85
N LEU A 784 20.55 1.74 41.06
CA LEU A 784 21.99 1.84 41.32
C LEU A 784 22.57 0.56 41.92
N SER A 785 21.71 -0.40 42.25
CA SER A 785 22.03 -1.68 42.88
C SER A 785 21.58 -2.83 41.99
N GLY A 786 22.34 -3.93 42.05
CA GLY A 786 22.15 -5.12 41.22
C GLY A 786 23.49 -5.63 40.72
N GLU A 787 23.45 -6.67 39.89
CA GLU A 787 24.65 -7.29 39.35
C GLU A 787 24.83 -6.88 37.89
N ALA A 788 25.99 -6.34 37.55
CA ALA A 788 26.28 -5.96 36.17
C ALA A 788 26.28 -7.20 35.28
N VAL A 789 25.58 -7.12 34.16
CA VAL A 789 25.58 -8.14 33.11
C VAL A 789 26.68 -7.79 32.11
N ASN A 790 27.59 -8.73 31.86
CA ASN A 790 28.62 -8.54 30.85
C ASN A 790 27.99 -8.55 29.46
N THR A 791 28.32 -7.54 28.67
CA THR A 791 27.83 -7.42 27.29
C THR A 791 29.00 -7.32 26.31
N VAL A 792 28.78 -7.83 25.10
CA VAL A 792 29.70 -7.70 23.96
C VAL A 792 28.96 -7.04 22.81
N ILE A 793 29.53 -5.95 22.28
CA ILE A 793 29.01 -5.32 21.05
C ILE A 793 29.36 -6.23 19.87
N ARG A 794 28.36 -6.51 19.04
CA ARG A 794 28.44 -7.29 17.81
C ARG A 794 27.97 -6.44 16.64
N ASN A 795 28.62 -6.62 15.50
CA ASN A 795 28.19 -6.10 14.21
C ASN A 795 28.46 -7.19 13.18
N ASP A 796 27.42 -7.98 12.89
CA ASP A 796 27.49 -9.16 12.03
C ASP A 796 26.21 -9.26 11.18
N GLY A 797 25.91 -10.43 10.57
CA GLY A 797 24.72 -10.62 9.74
C GLY A 797 23.37 -10.46 10.46
N TYR A 798 23.37 -10.25 11.79
CA TYR A 798 22.19 -9.86 12.56
C TYR A 798 22.11 -8.35 12.83
N GLY A 799 23.05 -7.57 12.32
CA GLY A 799 23.15 -6.13 12.51
C GLY A 799 24.00 -5.73 13.71
N HIS A 800 23.77 -4.50 14.18
CA HIS A 800 24.51 -3.91 15.30
C HIS A 800 23.74 -4.07 16.62
N TYR A 801 24.24 -4.93 17.52
CA TYR A 801 23.58 -5.24 18.78
C TYR A 801 24.56 -5.49 19.92
N MET A 802 24.05 -5.49 21.15
CA MET A 802 24.77 -5.90 22.35
C MET A 802 24.28 -7.28 22.78
N GLN A 803 25.20 -8.23 22.92
CA GLN A 803 24.91 -9.59 23.38
C GLN A 803 25.28 -9.78 24.84
N ALA A 804 24.40 -10.40 25.61
CA ALA A 804 24.69 -10.95 26.94
C ALA A 804 24.30 -12.43 26.98
N ASP A 805 25.16 -13.28 27.53
CA ASP A 805 24.96 -14.73 27.55
C ASP A 805 24.74 -15.26 28.97
N SER A 806 24.06 -16.41 29.07
CA SER A 806 23.78 -17.12 30.32
C SER A 806 23.10 -16.26 31.39
N VAL A 807 22.13 -15.44 30.99
CA VAL A 807 21.42 -14.51 31.86
C VAL A 807 20.16 -15.18 32.44
N THR A 808 20.06 -15.17 33.77
CA THR A 808 18.88 -15.70 34.50
C THR A 808 18.28 -14.61 35.38
N GLY A 809 16.95 -14.58 35.49
CA GLY A 809 16.18 -13.63 36.30
C GLY A 809 15.69 -12.43 35.50
N ASP A 810 15.69 -11.25 36.14
CA ASP A 810 15.22 -10.02 35.52
C ASP A 810 16.39 -9.09 35.21
N VAL A 811 16.36 -8.45 34.05
CA VAL A 811 17.40 -7.52 33.57
C VAL A 811 16.80 -6.15 33.31
N MET A 812 17.48 -5.14 33.82
CA MET A 812 17.20 -3.75 33.53
C MET A 812 18.21 -3.20 32.52
N ILE A 813 17.76 -2.77 31.36
CA ILE A 813 18.59 -2.18 30.30
C ILE A 813 18.33 -0.66 30.29
N SER A 814 19.36 0.17 30.51
CA SER A 814 19.24 1.65 30.58
C SER A 814 20.23 2.33 29.65
N TRP A 815 19.84 3.40 28.95
CA TRP A 815 20.72 4.19 28.08
C TRP A 815 20.33 5.66 27.99
#